data_AF-A0A940B332-F1
#
_entry.id   AF-A0A940B332-F1
#
_cell.length_a   1.000
_cell.length_b   1.000
_cell.length_c   1.000
_cell.angle_alpha   90.00
_cell.angle_beta   90.00
_cell.angle_gamma   90.00
#
_symmetry.space_group_name_H-M   'P 1'
#
loop_
_entity.id
_entity.type
_entity.pdbx_description
1 polymer ?
#
loop_
_entity_poly.entity_id
_entity_poly.type
_entity_poly.pdbx_seq_one_letter_code
_entity_poly.pdbx_strand_id
1 'polypeptide(L)'
;MLRSQKVGCVLLACIVLLEIVVGTACRKTDKKDNTADSTEISETEEDPSSIGSEETPSQTEAKPMDPIEKEAKELASELGVSEKELHGRYDLFIKYADCVVNNPKMGDWRGYALHYFPIIADHLTEEYEESFLEKVKDLRMISMPIEDAGGDFNAPGDTIRITGDGSVYKTETTYTTIYHEMTHFLDAFVEGEESPDMFYTGERFAYPDDYTEEENLNNQSYNYKVIYASFITEGGAELYMSKYFGRSPRAYFSESCFLTGIEWIYGSEALDTLFFSKDSTKRFIDMLKDAGYSDEEICKVFDSFNYDTYARIDQPEDFICFEDVLVDLYEHVKGKNWKEDKVFCQILQQIHLGYNHMYEPAVKNPEINDVLVEYSQRSQWTNAIMDQISDIPEDAFYDQLCVMIRNDKPYLASRVSVCDITVRLDAVEVEYDFDSDKMLSYDIIIYNHPTEIPKTLPQGAELDERLSSFAHDNSKAHQQTPYSGSSEMKDLYERACEIGNKYGVYIHVGEDLPEYLGRGDVSSAEHLKSALDQVEKVLGQFPEGYFDQLNYGYYTGFDIVLCDWPLWEEMSVLRTGEDYFFHVALECRNDKNVALVGERLLDAIFSATDLKLKNYYENFETPDFSEEKWDELNPVEFFYSGYVDEDKSKEQFAQNKEYVATEKSIIWAPKDRSQLMTSVMQSKDLSETCLKKAEYYSSVIREVFDDSNWPEKTFWEEEIAAQSENSGEKAA
;
A
#
# COMPACT_ATOMS: atom_id res chain seq x y z
N MET A 1 -15.08 5.49 -12.96
CA MET A 1 -15.62 5.32 -11.59
C MET A 1 -14.46 5.44 -10.60
N LEU A 2 -13.89 6.65 -10.47
CA LEU A 2 -12.56 6.94 -9.85
C LEU A 2 -12.63 7.33 -8.36
N ARG A 3 -13.50 6.71 -7.54
CA ARG A 3 -13.72 7.14 -6.13
C ARG A 3 -13.65 6.02 -5.07
N SER A 4 -13.13 4.84 -5.39
CA SER A 4 -13.36 3.63 -4.59
C SER A 4 -12.18 3.12 -3.73
N GLN A 5 -11.31 3.96 -3.15
CA GLN A 5 -10.21 3.42 -2.30
C GLN A 5 -10.03 4.08 -0.92
N LYS A 6 -10.66 5.23 -0.64
CA LYS A 6 -10.29 6.07 0.52
C LYS A 6 -10.89 5.72 1.91
N VAL A 7 -11.61 4.61 2.09
CA VAL A 7 -12.41 4.40 3.35
C VAL A 7 -11.94 3.21 4.22
N GLY A 8 -11.05 2.33 3.73
CA GLY A 8 -10.56 1.19 4.52
C GLY A 8 -9.67 1.59 5.72
N CYS A 9 -9.07 2.78 5.68
CA CYS A 9 -7.97 3.14 6.57
C CYS A 9 -8.39 3.62 7.98
N VAL A 10 -9.59 4.18 8.14
CA VAL A 10 -10.08 4.71 9.44
C VAL A 10 -10.29 3.60 10.48
N LEU A 11 -10.49 2.34 10.07
CA LEU A 11 -10.62 1.21 10.99
C LEU A 11 -9.30 0.85 11.67
N LEU A 12 -8.14 1.03 11.00
CA LEU A 12 -6.83 0.60 11.49
C LEU A 12 -6.43 1.34 12.79
N ALA A 13 -6.74 2.64 12.87
CA ALA A 13 -6.41 3.49 14.02
C ALA A 13 -7.27 3.21 15.26
N CYS A 14 -8.51 2.74 15.09
CA CYS A 14 -9.39 2.39 16.21
C CYS A 14 -8.99 1.05 16.86
N ILE A 15 -8.33 0.17 16.11
CA ILE A 15 -7.95 -1.19 16.52
C ILE A 15 -6.75 -1.17 17.50
N VAL A 16 -5.72 -0.37 17.23
CA VAL A 16 -4.52 -0.26 18.10
C VAL A 16 -4.86 0.30 19.49
N LEU A 17 -5.85 1.21 19.58
CA LEU A 17 -6.27 1.81 20.84
C LEU A 17 -7.08 0.86 21.75
N LEU A 18 -7.74 -0.16 21.19
CA LEU A 18 -8.54 -1.11 21.98
C LEU A 18 -7.68 -2.22 22.61
N GLU A 19 -6.64 -2.70 21.92
CA GLU A 19 -5.79 -3.81 22.39
C GLU A 19 -4.92 -3.44 23.59
N ILE A 20 -4.42 -2.20 23.65
CA ILE A 20 -3.65 -1.68 24.80
C ILE A 20 -4.51 -1.69 26.09
N VAL A 21 -5.82 -1.48 25.95
CA VAL A 21 -6.74 -1.36 27.10
C VAL A 21 -7.24 -2.72 27.59
N VAL A 22 -7.37 -3.73 26.72
CA VAL A 22 -7.88 -5.06 27.11
C VAL A 22 -6.76 -5.99 27.62
N GLY A 23 -5.56 -5.93 27.04
CA GLY A 23 -4.43 -6.78 27.45
C GLY A 23 -3.94 -6.55 28.88
N THR A 24 -4.15 -5.36 29.44
CA THR A 24 -3.77 -5.02 30.81
C THR A 24 -4.74 -5.54 31.89
N ALA A 25 -5.95 -5.98 31.52
CA ALA A 25 -6.98 -6.36 32.49
C ALA A 25 -6.94 -7.83 32.92
N CYS A 26 -6.34 -8.74 32.14
CA CYS A 26 -6.44 -10.19 32.37
C CYS A 26 -5.23 -10.88 33.03
N ARG A 27 -4.06 -10.22 33.15
CA ARG A 27 -2.86 -10.80 33.80
C ARG A 27 -2.71 -10.36 35.27
N LYS A 28 -3.66 -10.68 36.13
CA LYS A 28 -3.45 -10.78 37.59
C LYS A 28 -4.25 -11.92 38.18
N THR A 29 -3.61 -13.07 38.42
CA THR A 29 -3.55 -13.73 39.76
C THR A 29 -2.79 -15.07 39.74
N ASP A 30 -1.77 -15.12 40.60
CA ASP A 30 -1.31 -16.19 41.50
C ASP A 30 -0.87 -17.57 40.97
N LYS A 31 0.45 -17.75 40.78
CA LYS A 31 1.13 -19.04 40.93
C LYS A 31 1.61 -19.23 42.38
N LYS A 32 1.18 -20.32 43.01
CA LYS A 32 1.73 -20.85 44.26
C LYS A 32 2.96 -21.70 43.95
N ASP A 33 4.06 -21.37 44.61
CA ASP A 33 5.26 -22.20 44.75
C ASP A 33 4.93 -23.60 45.26
N ASN A 34 5.55 -24.61 44.64
CA ASN A 34 5.94 -25.84 45.33
C ASN A 34 7.21 -26.40 44.69
N THR A 35 8.29 -26.20 45.41
CA THR A 35 9.57 -26.91 45.32
C THR A 35 9.45 -28.30 45.98
N ALA A 36 10.08 -29.31 45.36
CA ALA A 36 10.63 -30.56 45.93
C ALA A 36 10.51 -31.68 44.89
N ASP A 37 11.38 -32.68 44.79
CA ASP A 37 12.77 -32.89 45.16
C ASP A 37 13.13 -34.18 44.40
N SER A 38 14.40 -34.32 44.09
CA SER A 38 15.10 -35.46 43.50
C SER A 38 14.63 -36.87 43.93
N THR A 39 14.64 -37.82 43.00
CA THR A 39 15.10 -39.19 43.30
C THR A 39 15.56 -39.94 42.05
N GLU A 40 16.85 -40.28 42.05
CA GLU A 40 17.48 -41.30 41.22
C GLU A 40 16.87 -42.68 41.49
N ILE A 41 16.66 -43.49 40.44
CA ILE A 41 16.81 -44.95 40.52
C ILE A 41 17.49 -45.44 39.23
N SER A 42 18.71 -45.92 39.40
CA SER A 42 19.45 -46.79 38.48
C SER A 42 18.91 -48.22 38.53
N GLU A 43 18.92 -48.96 37.41
CA GLU A 43 19.61 -50.27 37.29
C GLU A 43 19.39 -50.96 35.91
N THR A 44 20.53 -51.25 35.27
CA THR A 44 20.94 -52.47 34.49
C THR A 44 20.12 -52.93 33.27
N GLU A 45 20.72 -52.82 32.07
CA GLU A 45 21.53 -53.85 31.34
C GLU A 45 20.67 -54.95 30.69
N GLU A 46 20.69 -54.99 29.34
CA GLU A 46 21.07 -56.16 28.56
C GLU A 46 21.18 -55.78 27.07
N ASP A 47 22.41 -55.81 26.57
CA ASP A 47 22.78 -55.86 25.15
C ASP A 47 23.14 -57.33 24.84
N PRO A 48 22.87 -57.85 23.63
CA PRO A 48 24.03 -58.06 22.77
C PRO A 48 23.77 -57.86 21.26
N SER A 49 24.56 -56.96 20.69
CA SER A 49 25.42 -57.14 19.51
C SER A 49 24.86 -57.85 18.27
N SER A 50 24.85 -57.15 17.13
CA SER A 50 25.45 -57.68 15.90
C SER A 50 25.98 -56.57 14.99
N ILE A 51 27.26 -56.71 14.67
CA ILE A 51 28.12 -55.86 13.85
C ILE A 51 27.78 -56.07 12.36
N GLY A 52 27.70 -54.97 11.59
CA GLY A 52 27.54 -55.00 10.13
C GLY A 52 28.04 -53.72 9.46
N SER A 53 29.34 -53.71 9.15
CA SER A 53 30.09 -52.97 8.11
C SER A 53 29.70 -51.53 7.74
N GLU A 54 30.63 -50.61 8.02
CA GLU A 54 30.78 -49.29 7.40
C GLU A 54 30.84 -49.40 5.87
N GLU A 55 29.85 -48.81 5.18
CA GLU A 55 29.98 -48.41 3.78
C GLU A 55 30.58 -47.01 3.72
N THR A 56 31.73 -46.92 3.04
CA THR A 56 32.41 -45.69 2.67
C THR A 56 31.48 -44.83 1.78
N PRO A 57 31.38 -43.50 1.96
CA PRO A 57 30.57 -42.67 1.08
C PRO A 57 31.17 -42.72 -0.33
N SER A 58 30.39 -43.26 -1.27
CA SER A 58 30.62 -43.09 -2.70
C SER A 58 30.69 -41.59 -2.98
N GLN A 59 31.86 -41.10 -3.40
CA GLN A 59 32.00 -39.78 -3.98
C GLN A 59 31.14 -39.74 -5.24
N THR A 60 29.94 -39.20 -5.12
CA THR A 60 29.16 -38.75 -6.26
C THR A 60 29.97 -37.61 -6.87
N GLU A 61 30.56 -37.84 -8.04
CA GLU A 61 31.14 -36.77 -8.85
C GLU A 61 30.07 -35.68 -9.02
N ALA A 62 30.31 -34.51 -8.41
CA ALA A 62 29.43 -33.37 -8.55
C ALA A 62 29.35 -33.04 -10.04
N LYS A 63 28.14 -33.10 -10.62
CA LYS A 63 27.91 -32.60 -11.97
C LYS A 63 28.44 -31.16 -12.04
N PRO A 64 29.13 -30.76 -13.12
CA PRO A 64 29.49 -29.37 -13.31
C PRO A 64 28.20 -28.53 -13.29
N MET A 65 28.14 -27.56 -12.38
CA MET A 65 27.02 -26.64 -12.21
C MET A 65 26.78 -25.88 -13.52
N ASP A 66 25.51 -25.71 -13.89
CA ASP A 66 25.12 -24.94 -15.07
C ASP A 66 25.65 -23.50 -14.94
N PRO A 67 26.28 -22.91 -15.97
CA PRO A 67 26.70 -21.51 -15.95
C PRO A 67 25.61 -20.53 -15.51
N ILE A 68 24.35 -20.75 -15.92
CA ILE A 68 23.22 -19.86 -15.59
C ILE A 68 22.86 -19.99 -14.10
N GLU A 69 22.80 -21.22 -13.59
CA GLU A 69 22.58 -21.49 -12.16
C GLU A 69 23.66 -20.85 -11.31
N LYS A 70 24.92 -20.93 -11.75
CA LYS A 70 26.04 -20.30 -11.05
C LYS A 70 25.89 -18.79 -11.01
N GLU A 71 25.61 -18.16 -12.15
CA GLU A 71 25.43 -16.72 -12.27
C GLU A 71 24.28 -16.21 -11.40
N ALA A 72 23.13 -16.88 -11.43
CA ALA A 72 21.98 -16.50 -10.63
C ALA A 72 22.26 -16.59 -9.13
N LYS A 73 22.99 -17.61 -8.66
CA LYS A 73 23.37 -17.76 -7.25
C LYS A 73 24.37 -16.69 -6.79
N GLU A 74 25.34 -16.35 -7.65
CA GLU A 74 26.29 -15.27 -7.39
C GLU A 74 25.54 -13.92 -7.29
N LEU A 75 24.67 -13.61 -8.27
CA LEU A 75 23.85 -12.40 -8.29
C LEU A 75 22.88 -12.31 -7.09
N ALA A 76 22.19 -13.41 -6.74
CA ALA A 76 21.28 -13.45 -5.61
C ALA A 76 22.00 -13.12 -4.31
N SER A 77 23.19 -13.72 -4.10
CA SER A 77 24.02 -13.42 -2.94
C SER A 77 24.51 -11.98 -2.90
N GLU A 78 24.80 -11.36 -4.05
CA GLU A 78 25.17 -9.94 -4.13
C GLU A 78 24.01 -9.01 -3.79
N LEU A 79 22.79 -9.41 -4.14
CA LEU A 79 21.55 -8.63 -3.96
C LEU A 79 20.81 -8.94 -2.65
N GLY A 80 21.36 -9.80 -1.78
CA GLY A 80 20.75 -10.14 -0.49
C GLY A 80 19.61 -11.16 -0.56
N VAL A 81 19.43 -11.83 -1.71
CA VAL A 81 18.45 -12.90 -1.93
C VAL A 81 19.09 -14.26 -1.70
N SER A 82 18.43 -15.16 -0.96
CA SER A 82 18.94 -16.50 -0.70
C SER A 82 18.74 -17.44 -1.88
N GLU A 83 19.63 -18.43 -2.04
CA GLU A 83 19.48 -19.47 -3.08
C GLU A 83 18.13 -20.19 -3.01
N LYS A 84 17.59 -20.37 -1.79
CA LYS A 84 16.31 -21.04 -1.58
C LYS A 84 15.15 -20.29 -2.20
N GLU A 85 15.20 -18.95 -2.22
CA GLU A 85 14.18 -18.06 -2.78
C GLU A 85 14.15 -18.05 -4.32
N LEU A 86 15.15 -18.64 -4.98
CA LEU A 86 15.19 -18.71 -6.45
C LEU A 86 14.28 -19.79 -7.04
N HIS A 87 13.89 -20.79 -6.23
CA HIS A 87 12.97 -21.88 -6.60
C HIS A 87 13.34 -22.58 -7.93
N GLY A 88 14.64 -22.59 -8.29
CA GLY A 88 15.15 -23.18 -9.53
C GLY A 88 14.92 -22.36 -10.81
N ARG A 89 14.30 -21.17 -10.73
CA ARG A 89 14.03 -20.27 -11.87
C ARG A 89 15.18 -19.29 -12.13
N TYR A 90 16.39 -19.83 -12.34
CA TYR A 90 17.64 -19.06 -12.41
C TYR A 90 17.69 -18.01 -13.54
N ASP A 91 17.30 -18.39 -14.77
CA ASP A 91 17.32 -17.47 -15.91
C ASP A 91 16.31 -16.32 -15.74
N LEU A 92 15.12 -16.63 -15.25
CA LEU A 92 14.10 -15.63 -14.94
C LEU A 92 14.58 -14.68 -13.83
N PHE A 93 15.24 -15.20 -12.79
CA PHE A 93 15.78 -14.36 -11.71
C PHE A 93 16.79 -13.34 -12.25
N ILE A 94 17.73 -13.76 -13.11
CA ILE A 94 18.73 -12.84 -13.67
C ILE A 94 18.04 -11.70 -14.44
N LYS A 95 17.07 -12.03 -15.30
CA LYS A 95 16.30 -11.03 -16.07
C LYS A 95 15.47 -10.12 -15.18
N TYR A 96 14.81 -10.70 -14.18
CA TYR A 96 13.99 -9.96 -13.22
C TYR A 96 14.83 -9.00 -12.39
N ALA A 97 15.93 -9.49 -11.82
CA ALA A 97 16.88 -8.69 -11.05
C ALA A 97 17.46 -7.56 -11.88
N ASP A 98 17.81 -7.80 -13.15
CA ASP A 98 18.26 -6.75 -14.07
C ASP A 98 17.19 -5.66 -14.26
N CYS A 99 15.93 -6.07 -14.47
CA CYS A 99 14.82 -5.11 -14.59
C CYS A 99 14.61 -4.31 -13.32
N VAL A 100 14.61 -4.95 -12.13
CA VAL A 100 14.40 -4.28 -10.85
C VAL A 100 15.55 -3.34 -10.49
N VAL A 101 16.79 -3.81 -10.57
CA VAL A 101 17.98 -3.01 -10.20
C VAL A 101 18.10 -1.79 -11.12
N ASN A 102 17.79 -1.95 -12.41
CA ASN A 102 17.83 -0.87 -13.39
C ASN A 102 16.54 -0.08 -13.52
N ASN A 103 15.51 -0.32 -12.69
CA ASN A 103 14.28 0.48 -12.71
C ASN A 103 14.34 1.63 -11.69
N PRO A 104 14.69 2.87 -12.11
CA PRO A 104 14.70 4.02 -11.22
C PRO A 104 13.30 4.44 -10.71
N LYS A 105 12.20 3.99 -11.34
CA LYS A 105 10.82 4.32 -10.91
C LYS A 105 10.44 3.64 -9.59
N MET A 106 11.25 2.69 -9.11
CA MET A 106 11.06 1.99 -7.83
C MET A 106 11.84 2.63 -6.67
N GLY A 107 12.83 3.49 -6.93
CA GLY A 107 13.68 4.11 -5.90
C GLY A 107 14.20 3.11 -4.86
N ASP A 108 13.93 3.39 -3.60
CA ASP A 108 14.31 2.60 -2.44
C ASP A 108 13.53 1.27 -2.29
N TRP A 109 12.45 1.08 -3.04
CA TRP A 109 11.60 -0.11 -2.92
C TRP A 109 12.16 -1.36 -3.63
N ARG A 110 13.26 -1.22 -4.38
CA ARG A 110 13.87 -2.31 -5.17
C ARG A 110 14.24 -3.54 -4.33
N GLY A 111 14.65 -3.33 -3.08
CA GLY A 111 14.91 -4.45 -2.16
C GLY A 111 13.66 -5.32 -1.97
N TYR A 112 12.51 -4.71 -1.70
CA TYR A 112 11.24 -5.43 -1.57
C TYR A 112 10.85 -6.14 -2.86
N ALA A 113 11.05 -5.49 -4.01
CA ALA A 113 10.80 -6.11 -5.30
C ALA A 113 11.64 -7.38 -5.50
N LEU A 114 12.96 -7.32 -5.25
CA LEU A 114 13.82 -8.52 -5.34
C LEU A 114 13.38 -9.65 -4.40
N HIS A 115 13.02 -9.33 -3.16
CA HIS A 115 12.52 -10.32 -2.20
C HIS A 115 11.15 -10.92 -2.57
N TYR A 116 10.38 -10.28 -3.45
CA TYR A 116 9.11 -10.79 -3.93
C TYR A 116 9.24 -11.96 -4.92
N PHE A 117 10.47 -12.22 -5.42
CA PHE A 117 10.73 -13.23 -6.44
C PHE A 117 10.19 -14.64 -6.18
N PRO A 118 10.14 -15.20 -4.96
CA PRO A 118 9.59 -16.54 -4.72
C PRO A 118 8.17 -16.74 -5.26
N ILE A 119 7.29 -15.74 -5.11
CA ILE A 119 5.90 -15.82 -5.61
C ILE A 119 5.92 -15.81 -7.14
N ILE A 120 6.76 -14.96 -7.75
CA ILE A 120 6.95 -14.91 -9.20
C ILE A 120 7.45 -16.26 -9.71
N ALA A 121 8.44 -16.85 -9.04
CA ALA A 121 9.07 -18.09 -9.47
C ALA A 121 8.09 -19.28 -9.46
N ASP A 122 7.16 -19.31 -8.50
CA ASP A 122 6.18 -20.38 -8.36
C ASP A 122 4.95 -20.20 -9.25
N HIS A 123 4.50 -18.96 -9.50
CA HIS A 123 3.22 -18.71 -10.14
C HIS A 123 3.29 -18.07 -11.54
N LEU A 124 4.41 -17.44 -11.92
CA LEU A 124 4.58 -16.89 -13.28
C LEU A 124 4.94 -18.00 -14.27
N THR A 125 4.05 -18.25 -15.23
CA THR A 125 4.29 -19.24 -16.29
C THR A 125 5.24 -18.69 -17.37
N GLU A 126 5.96 -19.59 -18.05
CA GLU A 126 6.94 -19.24 -19.10
C GLU A 126 6.34 -18.37 -20.23
N GLU A 127 5.04 -18.53 -20.50
CA GLU A 127 4.33 -17.79 -21.56
C GLU A 127 4.29 -16.28 -21.29
N TYR A 128 4.24 -15.87 -20.02
CA TYR A 128 4.04 -14.47 -19.63
C TYR A 128 5.31 -13.78 -19.14
N GLU A 129 6.46 -14.48 -19.12
CA GLU A 129 7.72 -13.92 -18.63
C GLU A 129 8.11 -12.62 -19.35
N GLU A 130 8.03 -12.59 -20.68
CA GLU A 130 8.46 -11.42 -21.46
C GLU A 130 7.59 -10.18 -21.18
N SER A 131 6.26 -10.34 -21.20
CA SER A 131 5.32 -9.27 -20.89
C SER A 131 5.42 -8.81 -19.44
N PHE A 132 5.62 -9.75 -18.51
CA PHE A 132 5.80 -9.42 -17.09
C PHE A 132 7.09 -8.62 -16.87
N LEU A 133 8.20 -9.03 -17.47
CA LEU A 133 9.47 -8.31 -17.36
C LEU A 133 9.38 -6.90 -17.96
N GLU A 134 8.65 -6.70 -19.05
CA GLU A 134 8.44 -5.36 -19.60
C GLU A 134 7.70 -4.45 -18.62
N LYS A 135 6.63 -4.95 -17.99
CA LYS A 135 5.95 -4.22 -16.92
C LYS A 135 6.82 -3.96 -15.71
N VAL A 136 7.71 -4.88 -15.34
CA VAL A 136 8.64 -4.67 -14.22
C VAL A 136 9.56 -3.47 -14.52
N LYS A 137 9.93 -3.21 -15.78
CA LYS A 137 10.68 -2.00 -16.16
C LYS A 137 9.86 -0.72 -16.02
N ASP A 138 8.54 -0.83 -16.14
CA ASP A 138 7.62 0.30 -16.01
C ASP A 138 7.00 0.46 -14.62
N LEU A 139 7.11 -0.57 -13.77
CA LEU A 139 6.58 -0.60 -12.42
C LEU A 139 7.09 0.59 -11.62
N ARG A 140 6.14 1.29 -11.03
CA ARG A 140 6.32 2.54 -10.32
C ARG A 140 5.93 2.35 -8.86
N MET A 141 6.80 2.67 -7.91
CA MET A 141 6.51 2.51 -6.48
C MET A 141 6.63 3.84 -5.75
N ILE A 142 5.52 4.39 -5.25
CA ILE A 142 5.45 5.77 -4.77
C ILE A 142 5.08 5.80 -3.28
N SER A 143 5.71 6.69 -2.52
CA SER A 143 5.29 7.01 -1.14
C SER A 143 4.45 8.29 -1.14
N MET A 144 3.22 8.21 -0.63
CA MET A 144 2.32 9.36 -0.49
C MET A 144 2.16 9.76 0.98
N PRO A 145 2.44 11.04 1.34
CA PRO A 145 2.18 11.54 2.68
C PRO A 145 0.67 11.75 2.87
N ILE A 146 0.00 10.77 3.48
CA ILE A 146 -1.38 10.91 3.96
C ILE A 146 -1.51 10.34 5.37
N GLU A 147 -2.56 10.75 6.07
CA GLU A 147 -2.77 10.52 7.51
C GLU A 147 -2.92 9.06 7.93
N ASP A 148 -3.13 8.13 6.98
CA ASP A 148 -3.25 6.70 7.27
C ASP A 148 -2.28 5.83 6.45
N ALA A 149 -1.62 4.87 7.12
CA ALA A 149 -0.79 3.86 6.49
C ALA A 149 -1.63 2.88 5.66
N GLY A 150 -1.28 2.64 4.40
CA GLY A 150 -2.05 1.83 3.46
C GLY A 150 -1.34 1.62 2.12
N GLY A 151 -1.98 0.83 1.25
CA GLY A 151 -1.47 0.45 -0.07
C GLY A 151 -2.56 0.62 -1.13
N ASP A 152 -2.13 0.86 -2.36
CA ASP A 152 -3.00 0.84 -3.54
C ASP A 152 -2.18 0.44 -4.77
N PHE A 153 -2.51 -0.71 -5.36
CA PHE A 153 -2.07 -1.06 -6.70
C PHE A 153 -3.03 -0.54 -7.76
N ASN A 154 -2.43 0.14 -8.72
CA ASN A 154 -3.10 0.71 -9.86
C ASN A 154 -2.58 0.07 -11.15
N ALA A 155 -3.41 -0.76 -11.79
CA ALA A 155 -3.04 -1.53 -12.97
C ALA A 155 -2.79 -0.69 -14.24
N PRO A 156 -3.64 0.29 -14.66
CA PRO A 156 -3.37 1.05 -15.88
C PRO A 156 -2.17 2.02 -15.81
N GLY A 157 -1.35 1.96 -14.77
CA GLY A 157 -0.06 2.66 -14.73
C GLY A 157 1.03 1.87 -14.03
N ASP A 158 0.84 0.55 -13.83
CA ASP A 158 1.72 -0.33 -13.06
C ASP A 158 2.28 0.36 -11.81
N THR A 159 1.40 1.00 -11.04
CA THR A 159 1.82 1.86 -9.92
C THR A 159 1.37 1.26 -8.60
N ILE A 160 2.33 0.98 -7.72
CA ILE A 160 2.08 0.70 -6.30
C ILE A 160 2.22 2.02 -5.54
N ARG A 161 1.20 2.37 -4.76
CA ARG A 161 1.22 3.51 -3.86
C ARG A 161 1.25 3.01 -2.43
N ILE A 162 2.21 3.52 -1.67
CA ILE A 162 2.30 3.28 -0.24
C ILE A 162 1.97 4.59 0.45
N THR A 163 0.89 4.60 1.21
CA THR A 163 0.43 5.76 1.93
C THR A 163 0.97 5.75 3.36
N GLY A 164 1.34 6.90 3.90
CA GLY A 164 1.64 7.09 5.32
C GLY A 164 2.40 8.37 5.63
N ASP A 165 2.56 8.70 6.91
CA ASP A 165 3.09 9.98 7.43
C ASP A 165 4.60 10.26 7.17
N GLY A 166 5.25 9.47 6.31
CA GLY A 166 6.69 9.54 6.05
C GLY A 166 7.56 8.74 7.03
N SER A 167 7.01 8.21 8.13
CA SER A 167 7.70 7.27 9.03
C SER A 167 7.67 5.80 8.55
N VAL A 168 7.02 5.59 7.41
CA VAL A 168 6.67 4.30 6.79
C VAL A 168 7.86 3.35 6.62
N TYR A 169 9.09 3.85 6.57
CA TYR A 169 10.29 3.06 6.25
C TYR A 169 10.70 1.99 7.28
N LYS A 170 10.00 1.81 8.42
CA LYS A 170 10.49 0.95 9.53
C LYS A 170 9.45 0.12 10.30
N THR A 171 8.22 -0.06 9.83
CA THR A 171 7.20 -0.85 10.57
C THR A 171 6.83 -2.16 9.89
N GLU A 172 6.40 -3.15 10.70
CA GLU A 172 5.93 -4.46 10.22
C GLU A 172 4.77 -4.32 9.22
N THR A 173 3.88 -3.36 9.47
CA THR A 173 2.73 -3.04 8.62
C THR A 173 3.13 -2.65 7.20
N THR A 174 4.26 -1.95 7.02
CA THR A 174 4.69 -1.42 5.73
C THR A 174 5.03 -2.53 4.74
N TYR A 175 5.80 -3.53 5.15
CA TYR A 175 6.24 -4.57 4.21
C TYR A 175 5.09 -5.49 3.81
N THR A 176 4.17 -5.78 4.73
CA THR A 176 2.98 -6.59 4.42
C THR A 176 2.10 -5.90 3.39
N THR A 177 1.95 -4.58 3.51
CA THR A 177 1.24 -3.78 2.52
C THR A 177 1.95 -3.80 1.17
N ILE A 178 3.27 -3.62 1.13
CA ILE A 178 4.02 -3.68 -0.14
C ILE A 178 3.84 -5.03 -0.82
N TYR A 179 4.01 -6.14 -0.10
CA TYR A 179 3.87 -7.47 -0.70
C TYR A 179 2.42 -7.79 -1.09
N HIS A 180 1.43 -7.25 -0.38
CA HIS A 180 0.03 -7.31 -0.78
C HIS A 180 -0.16 -6.62 -2.14
N GLU A 181 0.27 -5.36 -2.28
CA GLU A 181 0.15 -4.62 -3.54
C GLU A 181 1.01 -5.21 -4.68
N MET A 182 2.18 -5.76 -4.36
CA MET A 182 3.00 -6.49 -5.33
C MET A 182 2.31 -7.77 -5.82
N THR A 183 1.44 -8.35 -5.00
CA THR A 183 0.63 -9.50 -5.42
C THR A 183 -0.46 -9.09 -6.39
N HIS A 184 -1.08 -7.93 -6.21
CA HIS A 184 -1.94 -7.35 -7.25
C HIS A 184 -1.15 -7.05 -8.54
N PHE A 185 0.11 -6.60 -8.45
CA PHE A 185 0.97 -6.40 -9.62
C PHE A 185 1.33 -7.71 -10.36
N LEU A 186 1.40 -8.83 -9.66
CA LEU A 186 1.56 -10.16 -10.29
C LEU A 186 0.23 -10.68 -10.85
N ASP A 187 -0.85 -10.56 -10.08
CA ASP A 187 -2.20 -11.04 -10.37
C ASP A 187 -2.81 -10.39 -11.61
N ALA A 188 -2.65 -9.06 -11.76
CA ALA A 188 -3.28 -8.32 -12.85
C ALA A 188 -2.75 -8.67 -14.27
N PHE A 189 -1.91 -9.70 -14.45
CA PHE A 189 -1.04 -9.83 -15.61
C PHE A 189 -0.84 -11.22 -16.21
N VAL A 190 -1.95 -11.92 -16.45
CA VAL A 190 -1.95 -13.05 -17.38
C VAL A 190 -2.54 -12.70 -18.76
N GLU A 191 -3.10 -11.51 -18.99
CA GLU A 191 -3.49 -11.05 -20.36
C GLU A 191 -3.43 -9.52 -20.57
N GLY A 192 -2.58 -8.79 -19.84
CA GLY A 192 -2.28 -7.38 -20.13
C GLY A 192 -3.41 -6.36 -19.92
N GLU A 193 -4.55 -6.75 -19.33
CA GLU A 193 -5.67 -5.88 -18.97
C GLU A 193 -6.36 -6.43 -17.72
N GLU A 194 -6.91 -5.55 -16.87
CA GLU A 194 -7.75 -5.90 -15.72
C GLU A 194 -8.88 -6.88 -16.13
N SER A 195 -9.33 -7.75 -15.22
CA SER A 195 -10.52 -8.58 -15.45
C SER A 195 -11.66 -7.66 -15.88
N PRO A 196 -12.23 -7.82 -17.09
CA PRO A 196 -13.31 -6.95 -17.52
C PRO A 196 -14.51 -7.11 -16.58
N ASP A 197 -15.17 -6.00 -16.27
CA ASP A 197 -16.41 -6.03 -15.52
C ASP A 197 -17.39 -6.99 -16.21
N MET A 198 -17.90 -7.96 -15.46
CA MET A 198 -18.91 -8.87 -15.97
C MET A 198 -20.27 -8.41 -15.45
N PHE A 199 -21.30 -8.41 -16.30
CA PHE A 199 -22.61 -7.96 -15.89
C PHE A 199 -23.65 -9.07 -16.03
N TYR A 200 -24.61 -9.04 -15.11
CA TYR A 200 -25.80 -9.86 -15.18
C TYR A 200 -26.91 -9.12 -15.93
N THR A 201 -27.46 -9.73 -16.98
CA THR A 201 -28.49 -9.14 -17.84
C THR A 201 -29.91 -9.35 -17.34
N GLY A 202 -30.09 -10.13 -16.27
CA GLY A 202 -31.38 -10.68 -15.86
C GLY A 202 -31.64 -12.10 -16.38
N GLU A 203 -30.87 -12.57 -17.36
CA GLU A 203 -30.98 -13.92 -17.94
C GLU A 203 -29.66 -14.68 -18.03
N ARG A 204 -28.52 -13.97 -18.07
CA ARG A 204 -27.17 -14.56 -18.12
C ARG A 204 -26.12 -13.58 -17.63
N PHE A 205 -24.94 -14.11 -17.30
CA PHE A 205 -23.71 -13.32 -17.12
C PHE A 205 -22.99 -13.16 -18.46
N ALA A 206 -22.51 -11.97 -18.78
CA ALA A 206 -21.72 -11.73 -19.98
C ALA A 206 -20.83 -10.48 -19.83
N TYR A 207 -19.80 -10.39 -20.66
CA TYR A 207 -18.99 -9.18 -20.79
C TYR A 207 -19.68 -8.12 -21.65
N PRO A 208 -19.28 -6.83 -21.54
CA PRO A 208 -19.77 -5.72 -22.36
C PRO A 208 -19.84 -6.03 -23.86
N ASP A 209 -18.80 -6.66 -24.38
CA ASP A 209 -18.66 -6.94 -25.80
C ASP A 209 -19.57 -8.09 -26.28
N ASP A 210 -20.15 -8.87 -25.35
CA ASP A 210 -21.05 -9.98 -25.64
C ASP A 210 -22.53 -9.57 -25.71
N TYR A 211 -22.86 -8.28 -25.56
CA TYR A 211 -24.25 -7.80 -25.62
C TYR A 211 -24.74 -7.56 -27.05
N THR A 212 -25.94 -8.06 -27.33
CA THR A 212 -26.67 -7.80 -28.57
C THR A 212 -27.15 -6.34 -28.64
N GLU A 213 -27.40 -5.83 -29.85
CA GLU A 213 -28.00 -4.49 -30.05
C GLU A 213 -29.34 -4.34 -29.32
N GLU A 214 -30.12 -5.42 -29.19
CA GLU A 214 -31.40 -5.45 -28.48
C GLU A 214 -31.24 -5.36 -26.96
N GLU A 215 -30.25 -6.07 -26.39
CA GLU A 215 -29.88 -5.95 -24.97
C GLU A 215 -29.40 -4.53 -24.66
N ASN A 216 -28.63 -3.90 -25.54
CA ASN A 216 -28.18 -2.52 -25.39
C ASN A 216 -29.32 -1.48 -25.48
N LEU A 217 -30.30 -1.68 -26.36
CA LEU A 217 -31.43 -0.75 -26.57
C LEU A 217 -32.47 -0.77 -25.43
N ASN A 218 -32.71 -1.93 -24.81
CA ASN A 218 -33.66 -2.08 -23.70
C ASN A 218 -33.09 -1.58 -22.35
N ASN A 219 -31.83 -1.14 -22.29
CA ASN A 219 -31.05 -0.95 -21.06
C ASN A 219 -30.80 0.49 -20.60
N GLN A 220 -31.51 1.49 -21.12
CA GLN A 220 -31.36 2.88 -20.64
C GLN A 220 -31.85 3.10 -19.18
N SER A 221 -32.26 2.05 -18.47
CA SER A 221 -32.65 2.08 -17.07
C SER A 221 -32.37 0.75 -16.34
N TYR A 222 -31.24 0.67 -15.62
CA TYR A 222 -31.01 -0.12 -14.40
C TYR A 222 -30.90 -1.67 -14.43
N ASN A 223 -30.78 -2.38 -15.56
CA ASN A 223 -30.79 -3.86 -15.50
C ASN A 223 -29.42 -4.56 -15.47
N TYR A 224 -28.29 -3.87 -15.67
CA TYR A 224 -26.98 -4.50 -15.57
C TYR A 224 -26.41 -4.40 -14.15
N LYS A 225 -26.42 -5.51 -13.42
CA LYS A 225 -25.69 -5.60 -12.15
C LYS A 225 -24.24 -6.00 -12.44
N VAL A 226 -23.29 -5.15 -12.04
CA VAL A 226 -21.86 -5.45 -12.10
C VAL A 226 -21.54 -6.56 -11.09
N ILE A 227 -20.85 -7.60 -11.56
CA ILE A 227 -20.40 -8.74 -10.78
C ILE A 227 -18.88 -8.75 -10.85
N TYR A 228 -18.24 -8.48 -9.72
CA TYR A 228 -16.79 -8.45 -9.57
C TYR A 228 -16.41 -9.23 -8.32
N ALA A 229 -15.44 -10.14 -8.38
CA ALA A 229 -15.07 -11.01 -7.27
C ALA A 229 -14.02 -10.37 -6.34
N SER A 230 -14.36 -9.28 -5.65
CA SER A 230 -13.38 -8.56 -4.82
C SER A 230 -12.77 -9.39 -3.69
N PHE A 231 -13.56 -10.31 -3.13
CA PHE A 231 -13.08 -11.26 -2.13
C PHE A 231 -12.01 -12.23 -2.67
N ILE A 232 -11.99 -12.50 -3.98
CA ILE A 232 -10.92 -13.29 -4.63
C ILE A 232 -9.68 -12.43 -4.79
N THR A 233 -9.82 -11.19 -5.28
CA THR A 233 -8.67 -10.32 -5.53
C THR A 233 -7.98 -9.89 -4.24
N GLU A 234 -8.73 -9.34 -3.28
CA GLU A 234 -8.16 -8.84 -2.01
C GLU A 234 -7.77 -10.00 -1.07
N GLY A 235 -8.65 -10.99 -0.93
CA GLY A 235 -8.39 -12.17 -0.12
C GLY A 235 -7.26 -13.02 -0.68
N GLY A 236 -7.12 -13.08 -2.00
CA GLY A 236 -6.03 -13.82 -2.66
C GLY A 236 -4.69 -13.11 -2.51
N ALA A 237 -4.64 -11.79 -2.71
CA ALA A 237 -3.43 -11.01 -2.49
C ALA A 237 -2.90 -11.17 -1.06
N GLU A 238 -3.80 -11.10 -0.06
CA GLU A 238 -3.43 -11.36 1.33
C GLU A 238 -3.01 -12.82 1.56
N LEU A 239 -3.72 -13.79 1.00
CA LEU A 239 -3.41 -15.22 1.16
C LEU A 239 -2.03 -15.57 0.60
N TYR A 240 -1.71 -15.18 -0.63
CA TYR A 240 -0.40 -15.45 -1.23
C TYR A 240 0.70 -14.68 -0.53
N MET A 241 0.52 -13.38 -0.25
CA MET A 241 1.49 -12.65 0.57
C MET A 241 1.73 -13.35 1.92
N SER A 242 0.68 -13.85 2.56
CA SER A 242 0.80 -14.61 3.82
C SER A 242 1.57 -15.92 3.63
N LYS A 243 1.23 -16.74 2.64
CA LYS A 243 1.93 -18.03 2.42
C LYS A 243 3.45 -17.91 2.29
N TYR A 244 3.94 -16.80 1.76
CA TYR A 244 5.37 -16.57 1.55
C TYR A 244 5.99 -15.71 2.66
N PHE A 245 5.35 -14.58 3.01
CA PHE A 245 5.95 -13.49 3.81
C PHE A 245 5.23 -13.15 5.13
N GLY A 246 3.94 -13.46 5.27
CA GLY A 246 3.15 -13.08 6.47
C GLY A 246 2.78 -14.26 7.39
N ARG A 247 2.83 -15.48 6.89
CA ARG A 247 2.42 -16.80 7.42
C ARG A 247 1.02 -16.92 8.03
N SER A 248 0.33 -15.84 8.36
CA SER A 248 -1.13 -15.82 8.53
C SER A 248 -1.74 -14.54 7.95
N PRO A 249 -2.96 -14.60 7.40
CA PRO A 249 -3.69 -13.42 6.95
C PRO A 249 -4.02 -12.49 8.11
N ARG A 250 -4.00 -11.17 7.87
CA ARG A 250 -4.43 -10.15 8.84
C ARG A 250 -5.57 -9.30 8.29
N ALA A 251 -5.40 -8.78 7.08
CA ALA A 251 -6.49 -8.17 6.34
C ALA A 251 -7.32 -9.27 5.66
N TYR A 252 -8.55 -8.96 5.21
CA TYR A 252 -9.36 -9.87 4.39
C TYR A 252 -9.37 -11.33 4.89
N PHE A 253 -9.49 -11.49 6.22
CA PHE A 253 -9.18 -12.74 6.90
C PHE A 253 -10.16 -13.85 6.50
N SER A 254 -11.45 -13.54 6.51
CA SER A 254 -12.52 -14.46 6.15
C SER A 254 -12.41 -14.88 4.69
N GLU A 255 -12.08 -13.94 3.80
CA GLU A 255 -11.86 -14.17 2.38
C GLU A 255 -10.64 -15.06 2.13
N SER A 256 -9.53 -14.80 2.81
CA SER A 256 -8.30 -15.62 2.74
C SER A 256 -8.55 -17.05 3.23
N CYS A 257 -9.33 -17.21 4.30
CA CYS A 257 -9.73 -18.52 4.81
C CYS A 257 -10.70 -19.23 3.85
N PHE A 258 -11.63 -18.49 3.22
CA PHE A 258 -12.52 -19.03 2.19
C PHE A 258 -11.72 -19.57 1.00
N LEU A 259 -10.74 -18.82 0.50
CA LEU A 259 -9.84 -19.26 -0.58
C LEU A 259 -8.96 -20.45 -0.17
N THR A 260 -8.54 -20.53 1.09
CA THR A 260 -7.89 -21.73 1.63
C THR A 260 -8.84 -22.94 1.60
N GLY A 261 -10.13 -22.72 1.87
CA GLY A 261 -11.17 -23.73 1.69
C GLY A 261 -11.31 -24.19 0.24
N ILE A 262 -11.29 -23.25 -0.71
CA ILE A 262 -11.30 -23.56 -2.15
C ILE A 262 -10.10 -24.44 -2.52
N GLU A 263 -8.89 -24.08 -2.08
CA GLU A 263 -7.69 -24.87 -2.28
C GLU A 263 -7.79 -26.26 -1.65
N TRP A 264 -8.38 -26.38 -0.45
CA TRP A 264 -8.59 -27.69 0.16
C TRP A 264 -9.52 -28.58 -0.66
N ILE A 265 -10.59 -28.00 -1.21
CA ILE A 265 -11.61 -28.74 -1.94
C ILE A 265 -11.11 -29.13 -3.35
N TYR A 266 -10.52 -28.18 -4.08
CA TYR A 266 -10.20 -28.29 -5.49
C TYR A 266 -8.70 -28.47 -5.81
N GLY A 267 -7.81 -28.23 -4.83
CA GLY A 267 -6.35 -28.32 -4.96
C GLY A 267 -5.66 -26.97 -5.24
N SER A 268 -4.36 -26.90 -5.00
CA SER A 268 -3.54 -25.68 -5.22
C SER A 268 -3.58 -25.19 -6.68
N GLU A 269 -3.56 -26.09 -7.66
CA GLU A 269 -3.64 -25.72 -9.10
C GLU A 269 -4.95 -24.99 -9.44
N ALA A 270 -6.05 -25.39 -8.80
CA ALA A 270 -7.35 -24.75 -9.01
C ALA A 270 -7.41 -23.36 -8.37
N LEU A 271 -6.80 -23.17 -7.19
CA LEU A 271 -6.69 -21.86 -6.56
C LEU A 271 -5.81 -20.92 -7.38
N ASP A 272 -4.65 -21.39 -7.86
CA ASP A 272 -3.75 -20.62 -8.72
C ASP A 272 -4.48 -20.16 -9.98
N THR A 273 -5.22 -21.08 -10.62
CA THR A 273 -6.03 -20.77 -11.82
C THR A 273 -7.18 -19.81 -11.52
N LEU A 274 -7.76 -19.87 -10.31
CA LEU A 274 -8.84 -18.98 -9.91
C LEU A 274 -8.33 -17.56 -9.68
N PHE A 275 -7.20 -17.42 -8.99
CA PHE A 275 -6.62 -16.13 -8.63
C PHE A 275 -5.90 -15.50 -9.82
N PHE A 276 -4.79 -16.08 -10.29
CA PHE A 276 -3.91 -15.51 -11.31
C PHE A 276 -4.47 -15.50 -12.74
N SER A 277 -5.78 -15.63 -12.94
CA SER A 277 -6.38 -15.58 -14.29
C SER A 277 -7.27 -14.35 -14.47
N LYS A 278 -7.28 -13.82 -15.69
CA LYS A 278 -8.14 -12.70 -16.12
C LYS A 278 -9.64 -12.97 -15.94
N ASP A 279 -10.05 -14.24 -15.88
CA ASP A 279 -11.46 -14.66 -15.79
C ASP A 279 -11.86 -15.13 -14.37
N SER A 280 -11.16 -14.68 -13.32
CA SER A 280 -11.40 -15.11 -11.92
C SER A 280 -12.88 -15.10 -11.52
N THR A 281 -13.57 -13.99 -11.81
CA THR A 281 -15.01 -13.81 -11.57
C THR A 281 -15.83 -14.87 -12.31
N LYS A 282 -15.57 -15.07 -13.60
CA LYS A 282 -16.30 -16.05 -14.42
C LYS A 282 -16.05 -17.48 -13.94
N ARG A 283 -14.81 -17.82 -13.59
CA ARG A 283 -14.45 -19.14 -13.07
C ARG A 283 -15.20 -19.45 -11.78
N PHE A 284 -15.30 -18.48 -10.88
CA PHE A 284 -16.07 -18.67 -9.65
C PHE A 284 -17.58 -18.84 -9.94
N ILE A 285 -18.13 -18.11 -10.90
CA ILE A 285 -19.52 -18.35 -11.36
C ILE A 285 -19.68 -19.78 -11.87
N ASP A 286 -18.75 -20.26 -12.70
CA ASP A 286 -18.83 -21.60 -13.26
C ASP A 286 -18.75 -22.67 -12.14
N MET A 287 -17.93 -22.46 -11.09
CA MET A 287 -17.90 -23.31 -9.90
C MET A 287 -19.24 -23.35 -9.15
N LEU A 288 -19.89 -22.19 -8.97
CA LEU A 288 -21.20 -22.12 -8.32
C LEU A 288 -22.30 -22.79 -9.17
N LYS A 289 -22.26 -22.60 -10.50
CA LYS A 289 -23.20 -23.25 -11.43
C LYS A 289 -23.07 -24.76 -11.41
N ASP A 290 -21.84 -25.27 -11.38
CA ASP A 290 -21.57 -26.70 -11.28
C ASP A 290 -22.09 -27.27 -9.95
N ALA A 291 -21.99 -26.52 -8.85
CA ALA A 291 -22.59 -26.85 -7.56
C ALA A 291 -24.13 -26.71 -7.52
N GLY A 292 -24.75 -26.20 -8.59
CA GLY A 292 -26.20 -26.16 -8.75
C GLY A 292 -26.86 -24.83 -8.39
N TYR A 293 -26.09 -23.77 -8.21
CA TYR A 293 -26.63 -22.43 -7.94
C TYR A 293 -27.31 -21.86 -9.18
N SER A 294 -28.46 -21.20 -8.98
CA SER A 294 -29.11 -20.39 -10.00
C SER A 294 -28.41 -19.04 -10.17
N ASP A 295 -28.62 -18.38 -11.32
CA ASP A 295 -28.03 -17.06 -11.58
C ASP A 295 -28.45 -16.00 -10.55
N GLU A 296 -29.66 -16.10 -9.98
CA GLU A 296 -30.13 -15.23 -8.88
C GLU A 296 -29.35 -15.49 -7.59
N GLU A 297 -29.13 -16.75 -7.22
CA GLU A 297 -28.36 -17.12 -6.03
C GLU A 297 -26.91 -16.69 -6.16
N ILE A 298 -26.30 -16.86 -7.34
CA ILE A 298 -24.95 -16.38 -7.64
C ILE A 298 -24.87 -14.88 -7.42
N CYS A 299 -25.83 -14.10 -7.93
CA CYS A 299 -25.90 -12.66 -7.69
C CYS A 299 -25.91 -12.32 -6.18
N LYS A 300 -26.63 -13.09 -5.36
CA LYS A 300 -26.69 -12.88 -3.90
C LYS A 300 -25.39 -13.26 -3.19
N VAL A 301 -24.70 -14.30 -3.64
CA VAL A 301 -23.36 -14.67 -3.14
C VAL A 301 -22.39 -13.51 -3.36
N PHE A 302 -22.32 -12.99 -4.59
CA PHE A 302 -21.44 -11.87 -4.92
C PHE A 302 -21.77 -10.60 -4.14
N ASP A 303 -23.06 -10.26 -3.95
CA ASP A 303 -23.43 -9.11 -3.10
C ASP A 303 -22.96 -9.28 -1.67
N SER A 304 -23.15 -10.48 -1.11
CA SER A 304 -22.81 -10.76 0.28
C SER A 304 -21.31 -10.71 0.50
N PHE A 305 -20.53 -11.35 -0.37
CA PHE A 305 -19.08 -11.42 -0.24
C PHE A 305 -18.43 -10.06 -0.50
N ASN A 306 -18.86 -9.32 -1.53
CA ASN A 306 -18.34 -7.97 -1.79
C ASN A 306 -18.76 -6.97 -0.71
N TYR A 307 -19.93 -7.14 -0.10
CA TYR A 307 -20.32 -6.35 1.06
C TYR A 307 -19.37 -6.61 2.24
N ASP A 308 -19.00 -7.87 2.50
CA ASP A 308 -18.06 -8.21 3.59
C ASP A 308 -16.66 -7.63 3.33
N THR A 309 -16.19 -7.67 2.08
CA THR A 309 -14.86 -7.16 1.68
C THR A 309 -14.74 -5.63 1.72
N TYR A 310 -15.77 -4.88 1.29
CA TYR A 310 -15.67 -3.41 1.18
C TYR A 310 -16.65 -2.61 2.04
N ALA A 311 -17.70 -3.20 2.61
CA ALA A 311 -18.75 -2.53 3.39
C ALA A 311 -19.43 -1.33 2.66
N ARG A 312 -19.58 -1.42 1.33
CA ARG A 312 -19.94 -0.28 0.45
C ARG A 312 -21.32 -0.34 -0.21
N ILE A 313 -22.04 -1.44 -0.04
CA ILE A 313 -23.40 -1.62 -0.57
C ILE A 313 -24.36 -1.53 0.62
N ASP A 314 -25.64 -1.23 0.42
CA ASP A 314 -26.63 -1.50 1.47
C ASP A 314 -26.56 -2.99 1.85
N GLN A 315 -26.66 -3.31 3.14
CA GLN A 315 -26.64 -4.71 3.59
C GLN A 315 -27.69 -5.50 2.80
N PRO A 316 -27.31 -6.58 2.09
CA PRO A 316 -28.26 -7.35 1.32
C PRO A 316 -29.30 -8.00 2.25
N GLU A 317 -30.58 -7.93 1.88
CA GLU A 317 -31.68 -8.49 2.68
C GLU A 317 -31.55 -10.02 2.88
N ASP A 318 -30.91 -10.72 1.93
CA ASP A 318 -30.69 -12.17 1.90
C ASP A 318 -29.19 -12.51 1.99
N PHE A 319 -28.47 -12.00 3.00
CA PHE A 319 -27.03 -12.25 3.16
C PHE A 319 -26.70 -13.76 3.16
N ILE A 320 -25.67 -14.14 2.40
CA ILE A 320 -25.14 -15.51 2.30
C ILE A 320 -23.73 -15.52 2.89
N CYS A 321 -23.48 -16.37 3.88
CA CYS A 321 -22.17 -16.47 4.51
C CYS A 321 -21.21 -17.36 3.71
N PHE A 322 -19.91 -17.16 3.91
CA PHE A 322 -18.85 -17.93 3.24
C PHE A 322 -18.95 -19.43 3.56
N GLU A 323 -19.32 -19.79 4.78
CA GLU A 323 -19.41 -21.16 5.26
C GLU A 323 -20.47 -21.98 4.51
N ASP A 324 -21.65 -21.39 4.24
CA ASP A 324 -22.72 -22.06 3.49
C ASP A 324 -22.25 -22.40 2.07
N VAL A 325 -21.67 -21.42 1.37
CA VAL A 325 -21.16 -21.63 0.00
C VAL A 325 -20.04 -22.66 -0.02
N LEU A 326 -19.12 -22.60 0.94
CA LEU A 326 -17.98 -23.50 1.01
C LEU A 326 -18.42 -24.95 1.28
N VAL A 327 -19.42 -25.17 2.15
CA VAL A 327 -20.02 -26.49 2.38
C VAL A 327 -20.69 -27.02 1.12
N ASP A 328 -21.45 -26.20 0.40
CA ASP A 328 -22.10 -26.64 -0.85
C ASP A 328 -21.07 -27.07 -1.91
N LEU A 329 -19.98 -26.29 -2.06
CA LEU A 329 -18.87 -26.64 -2.94
C LEU A 329 -18.18 -27.95 -2.49
N TYR A 330 -17.97 -28.13 -1.18
CA TYR A 330 -17.41 -29.37 -0.66
C TYR A 330 -18.32 -30.57 -0.97
N GLU A 331 -19.62 -30.45 -0.70
CA GLU A 331 -20.59 -31.52 -0.94
C GLU A 331 -20.66 -31.92 -2.41
N HIS A 332 -20.53 -30.95 -3.31
CA HIS A 332 -20.48 -31.18 -4.75
C HIS A 332 -19.25 -32.00 -5.16
N VAL A 333 -18.06 -31.65 -4.66
CA VAL A 333 -16.78 -32.24 -5.10
C VAL A 333 -16.41 -33.51 -4.33
N LYS A 334 -16.52 -33.47 -3.00
CA LYS A 334 -16.03 -34.49 -2.07
C LYS A 334 -17.16 -35.28 -1.39
N GLY A 335 -18.41 -34.87 -1.55
CA GLY A 335 -19.59 -35.52 -0.98
C GLY A 335 -19.95 -35.03 0.43
N LYS A 336 -21.02 -35.58 1.01
CA LYS A 336 -21.68 -35.03 2.22
C LYS A 336 -20.96 -35.25 3.56
N ASN A 337 -19.78 -35.87 3.56
CA ASN A 337 -19.07 -36.25 4.79
C ASN A 337 -18.11 -35.16 5.31
N TRP A 338 -18.39 -33.89 5.01
CA TRP A 338 -17.51 -32.77 5.38
C TRP A 338 -17.28 -32.62 6.88
N LYS A 339 -18.22 -33.07 7.73
CA LYS A 339 -18.08 -33.10 9.20
C LYS A 339 -17.02 -34.07 9.73
N GLU A 340 -16.62 -35.05 8.91
CA GLU A 340 -15.56 -36.00 9.25
C GLU A 340 -14.19 -35.47 8.83
N ASP A 341 -14.15 -34.48 7.92
CA ASP A 341 -12.93 -33.82 7.47
C ASP A 341 -12.53 -32.73 8.46
N LYS A 342 -11.61 -33.09 9.36
CA LYS A 342 -11.16 -32.19 10.41
C LYS A 342 -10.45 -30.95 9.89
N VAL A 343 -9.73 -31.04 8.78
CA VAL A 343 -9.06 -29.87 8.19
C VAL A 343 -10.11 -28.89 7.70
N PHE A 344 -11.12 -29.39 6.98
CA PHE A 344 -12.22 -28.58 6.48
C PHE A 344 -13.03 -27.93 7.60
N CYS A 345 -13.36 -28.67 8.67
CA CYS A 345 -14.05 -28.10 9.82
C CYS A 345 -13.23 -26.98 10.50
N GLN A 346 -11.90 -27.09 10.53
CA GLN A 346 -11.03 -26.06 11.09
C GLN A 346 -11.03 -24.78 10.23
N ILE A 347 -11.10 -24.92 8.90
CA ILE A 347 -11.24 -23.79 7.98
C ILE A 347 -12.59 -23.08 8.20
N LEU A 348 -13.69 -23.83 8.34
CA LEU A 348 -15.01 -23.24 8.64
C LEU A 348 -15.01 -22.46 9.98
N GLN A 349 -14.35 -23.00 11.00
CA GLN A 349 -14.19 -22.30 12.28
C GLN A 349 -13.41 -20.99 12.14
N GLN A 350 -12.40 -20.94 11.26
CA GLN A 350 -11.61 -19.73 11.05
C GLN A 350 -12.42 -18.64 10.37
N ILE A 351 -13.14 -18.99 9.30
CA ILE A 351 -14.05 -18.07 8.59
C ILE A 351 -15.03 -17.45 9.60
N HIS A 352 -15.67 -18.28 10.42
CA HIS A 352 -16.65 -17.85 11.42
C HIS A 352 -16.08 -16.90 12.49
N LEU A 353 -14.79 -17.04 12.81
CA LEU A 353 -14.10 -16.23 13.81
C LEU A 353 -13.40 -14.99 13.21
N GLY A 354 -13.47 -14.81 11.90
CA GLY A 354 -12.94 -13.62 11.22
C GLY A 354 -13.61 -12.35 11.75
N TYR A 355 -12.80 -11.35 12.09
CA TYR A 355 -13.15 -10.14 12.85
C TYR A 355 -14.13 -9.16 12.16
N ASN A 356 -14.85 -9.57 11.11
CA ASN A 356 -15.68 -8.69 10.30
C ASN A 356 -17.17 -9.02 10.23
N HIS A 357 -17.67 -9.94 11.06
CA HIS A 357 -19.13 -10.05 11.26
C HIS A 357 -19.66 -8.87 12.09
N MET A 358 -19.57 -7.63 11.57
CA MET A 358 -20.28 -6.47 12.12
C MET A 358 -21.79 -6.76 12.26
N TYR A 359 -22.30 -7.75 11.53
CA TYR A 359 -23.68 -8.21 11.55
C TYR A 359 -23.74 -9.73 11.36
N GLU A 360 -23.47 -10.52 12.40
CA GLU A 360 -23.57 -12.00 12.48
C GLU A 360 -24.72 -12.58 11.60
N PRO A 361 -24.45 -12.94 10.33
CA PRO A 361 -25.49 -13.47 9.47
C PRO A 361 -25.75 -14.91 9.90
N ALA A 362 -27.03 -15.28 10.03
CA ALA A 362 -27.37 -16.63 10.43
C ALA A 362 -27.03 -17.61 9.30
N VAL A 363 -26.14 -18.56 9.60
CA VAL A 363 -25.79 -19.67 8.71
C VAL A 363 -27.07 -20.44 8.33
N LYS A 364 -27.29 -20.64 7.04
CA LYS A 364 -28.51 -21.28 6.51
C LYS A 364 -28.51 -22.77 6.76
N ASN A 365 -27.35 -23.43 6.66
CA ASN A 365 -27.19 -24.82 7.01
C ASN A 365 -26.98 -24.97 8.54
N PRO A 366 -28.01 -25.43 9.30
CA PRO A 366 -27.90 -25.51 10.75
C PRO A 366 -26.85 -26.51 11.22
N GLU A 367 -26.48 -27.50 10.38
CA GLU A 367 -25.47 -28.50 10.72
C GLU A 367 -24.05 -27.90 10.82
N ILE A 368 -23.81 -26.72 10.23
CA ILE A 368 -22.54 -25.99 10.37
C ILE A 368 -22.34 -25.60 11.84
N ASN A 369 -23.39 -25.21 12.55
CA ASN A 369 -23.30 -24.85 13.97
C ASN A 369 -22.79 -25.99 14.86
N ASP A 370 -22.87 -27.25 14.40
CA ASP A 370 -22.38 -28.41 15.16
C ASP A 370 -20.84 -28.48 15.21
N VAL A 371 -20.15 -27.77 14.29
CA VAL A 371 -18.68 -27.77 14.21
C VAL A 371 -18.05 -26.42 14.55
N LEU A 372 -18.84 -25.35 14.65
CA LEU A 372 -18.36 -24.04 15.05
C LEU A 372 -17.98 -24.01 16.52
N VAL A 373 -17.00 -23.16 16.85
CA VAL A 373 -16.49 -23.01 18.22
C VAL A 373 -16.46 -21.55 18.62
N GLU A 374 -16.60 -21.30 19.91
CA GLU A 374 -16.44 -19.97 20.48
C GLU A 374 -14.98 -19.51 20.36
N TYR A 375 -14.78 -18.19 20.21
CA TYR A 375 -13.44 -17.59 20.15
C TYR A 375 -12.55 -18.04 21.33
N SER A 376 -13.11 -18.14 22.54
CA SER A 376 -12.37 -18.59 23.72
C SER A 376 -11.87 -20.04 23.64
N GLN A 377 -12.62 -20.93 22.99
CA GLN A 377 -12.22 -22.31 22.77
C GLN A 377 -11.11 -22.38 21.72
N ARG A 378 -11.24 -21.58 20.65
CA ARG A 378 -10.21 -21.44 19.63
C ARG A 378 -8.90 -20.95 20.22
N SER A 379 -8.93 -19.87 21.01
CA SER A 379 -7.73 -19.34 21.65
C SER A 379 -7.10 -20.34 22.63
N GLN A 380 -7.89 -21.15 23.33
CA GLN A 380 -7.35 -22.23 24.17
C GLN A 380 -6.62 -23.30 23.34
N TRP A 381 -7.18 -23.68 22.19
CA TRP A 381 -6.53 -24.64 21.29
C TRP A 381 -5.23 -24.08 20.69
N THR A 382 -5.27 -22.83 20.21
CA THR A 382 -4.07 -22.11 19.75
C THR A 382 -2.99 -22.09 20.83
N ASN A 383 -3.34 -21.63 22.04
CA ASN A 383 -2.39 -21.55 23.14
C ASN A 383 -1.83 -22.92 23.52
N ALA A 384 -2.64 -23.97 23.52
CA ALA A 384 -2.18 -25.32 23.82
C ALA A 384 -1.15 -25.86 22.82
N ILE A 385 -1.20 -25.43 21.55
CA ILE A 385 -0.19 -25.75 20.55
C ILE A 385 1.04 -24.86 20.71
N MET A 386 0.84 -23.55 20.84
CA MET A 386 1.93 -22.57 20.98
C MET A 386 2.76 -22.80 22.26
N ASP A 387 2.13 -23.22 23.36
CA ASP A 387 2.81 -23.57 24.63
C ASP A 387 3.75 -24.80 24.50
N GLN A 388 3.63 -25.59 23.42
CA GLN A 388 4.55 -26.71 23.14
C GLN A 388 5.83 -26.27 22.43
N ILE A 389 5.90 -25.01 21.97
CA ILE A 389 7.02 -24.47 21.21
C ILE A 389 7.96 -23.73 22.16
N SER A 390 9.09 -24.35 22.51
CA SER A 390 10.05 -23.80 23.47
C SER A 390 10.80 -22.56 23.01
N ASP A 391 10.81 -22.33 21.69
CA ASP A 391 11.64 -21.30 21.06
C ASP A 391 10.93 -19.94 20.96
N ILE A 392 9.65 -19.88 21.35
CA ILE A 392 8.88 -18.63 21.44
C ILE A 392 9.16 -17.96 22.80
N PRO A 393 9.61 -16.69 22.82
CA PRO A 393 9.82 -15.94 24.06
C PRO A 393 8.55 -15.80 24.92
N GLU A 394 8.71 -15.75 26.26
CA GLU A 394 7.56 -15.59 27.18
C GLU A 394 6.79 -14.26 27.01
N ASP A 395 7.44 -13.24 26.44
CA ASP A 395 6.89 -11.92 26.14
C ASP A 395 6.41 -11.76 24.69
N ALA A 396 6.41 -12.85 23.91
CA ALA A 396 5.87 -12.86 22.57
C ALA A 396 4.33 -12.88 22.58
N PHE A 397 3.75 -12.24 21.58
CA PHE A 397 2.34 -12.26 21.23
C PHE A 397 2.19 -12.95 19.89
N TYR A 398 1.09 -13.65 19.68
CA TYR A 398 0.83 -14.34 18.43
C TYR A 398 -0.65 -14.27 18.06
N ASP A 399 -0.91 -14.30 16.76
CA ASP A 399 -2.26 -14.40 16.22
C ASP A 399 -2.83 -15.81 16.40
N GLN A 400 -4.12 -15.99 16.13
CA GLN A 400 -4.70 -17.33 16.12
C GLN A 400 -4.02 -18.20 15.03
N LEU A 401 -3.76 -19.47 15.35
CA LEU A 401 -3.26 -20.42 14.36
C LEU A 401 -4.28 -20.59 13.23
N CYS A 402 -3.82 -20.28 12.02
CA CYS A 402 -4.56 -20.38 10.77
C CYS A 402 -4.22 -21.68 10.06
N VAL A 403 -5.20 -22.32 9.42
CA VAL A 403 -4.97 -23.48 8.55
C VAL A 403 -4.58 -22.88 7.23
N MET A 404 -3.45 -23.31 6.71
CA MET A 404 -2.91 -22.89 5.43
C MET A 404 -2.59 -24.13 4.62
N ILE A 405 -2.62 -24.01 3.29
CA ILE A 405 -2.31 -25.13 2.40
C ILE A 405 -1.15 -24.73 1.49
N ARG A 406 -0.20 -25.65 1.34
CA ARG A 406 0.93 -25.54 0.41
C ARG A 406 1.16 -26.90 -0.24
N ASN A 407 1.08 -26.96 -1.57
CA ASN A 407 1.21 -28.20 -2.33
C ASN A 407 0.24 -29.30 -1.83
N ASP A 408 -1.04 -28.95 -1.67
CA ASP A 408 -2.12 -29.80 -1.16
C ASP A 408 -1.90 -30.39 0.25
N LYS A 409 -0.95 -29.85 1.03
CA LYS A 409 -0.70 -30.26 2.42
C LYS A 409 -1.10 -29.15 3.38
N PRO A 410 -1.96 -29.45 4.37
CA PRO A 410 -2.33 -28.48 5.38
C PRO A 410 -1.22 -28.34 6.42
N TYR A 411 -1.00 -27.11 6.87
CA TYR A 411 -0.16 -26.77 8.01
C TYR A 411 -0.86 -25.69 8.82
N LEU A 412 -0.43 -25.49 10.06
CA LEU A 412 -0.88 -24.36 10.86
C LEU A 412 0.17 -23.26 10.83
N ALA A 413 -0.27 -22.02 10.85
CA ALA A 413 0.63 -20.90 10.88
C ALA A 413 0.08 -19.70 11.65
N SER A 414 0.97 -18.94 12.26
CA SER A 414 0.64 -17.73 13.02
C SER A 414 1.80 -16.74 12.95
N ARG A 415 1.47 -15.45 12.88
CA ARG A 415 2.42 -14.37 13.12
C ARG A 415 2.79 -14.29 14.59
N VAL A 416 4.03 -13.87 14.84
CA VAL A 416 4.52 -13.62 16.19
C VAL A 416 5.11 -12.22 16.25
N SER A 417 4.85 -11.52 17.35
CA SER A 417 5.42 -10.21 17.65
C SER A 417 6.08 -10.26 19.02
N VAL A 418 7.32 -9.78 19.14
CA VAL A 418 8.08 -9.76 20.41
C VAL A 418 8.25 -8.32 20.89
N CYS A 419 8.11 -8.08 22.19
CA CYS A 419 8.29 -6.74 22.77
C CYS A 419 9.75 -6.26 22.73
N ASP A 420 10.71 -7.20 22.78
CA ASP A 420 12.14 -6.90 22.64
C ASP A 420 12.55 -6.84 21.16
N ILE A 421 12.83 -5.62 20.68
CA ILE A 421 13.27 -5.31 19.31
C ILE A 421 14.59 -5.99 18.90
N THR A 422 15.30 -6.68 19.81
CA THR A 422 16.54 -7.39 19.51
C THR A 422 16.35 -8.84 19.04
N VAL A 423 15.15 -9.40 19.22
CA VAL A 423 14.77 -10.75 18.75
C VAL A 423 13.66 -10.60 17.71
N ARG A 424 13.99 -10.72 16.42
CA ARG A 424 12.98 -10.83 15.36
C ARG A 424 12.54 -12.27 15.23
N LEU A 425 11.32 -12.55 15.65
CA LEU A 425 10.59 -13.78 15.36
C LEU A 425 9.29 -13.32 14.74
N ASP A 426 9.10 -13.61 13.46
CA ASP A 426 8.02 -12.98 12.69
C ASP A 426 6.83 -13.94 12.50
N ALA A 427 7.10 -15.25 12.46
CA ALA A 427 6.06 -16.26 12.33
C ALA A 427 6.48 -17.65 12.82
N VAL A 428 5.48 -18.51 13.00
CA VAL A 428 5.64 -19.94 13.23
C VAL A 428 4.81 -20.71 12.22
N GLU A 429 5.43 -21.74 11.64
CA GLU A 429 4.72 -22.81 10.94
C GLU A 429 4.74 -24.08 11.78
N VAL A 430 3.62 -24.78 11.81
CA VAL A 430 3.45 -26.02 12.57
C VAL A 430 2.95 -27.10 11.62
N GLU A 431 3.73 -28.17 11.48
CA GLU A 431 3.26 -29.40 10.86
C GLU A 431 2.33 -30.11 11.86
N TYR A 432 1.07 -30.24 11.48
CA TYR A 432 0.02 -30.67 12.39
C TYR A 432 -0.74 -31.88 11.84
N ASP A 433 -0.86 -32.92 12.66
CA ASP A 433 -1.72 -34.07 12.39
C ASP A 433 -3.11 -33.80 12.96
N PHE A 434 -4.02 -33.39 12.08
CA PHE A 434 -5.42 -33.12 12.44
C PHE A 434 -6.16 -34.38 12.90
N ASP A 435 -5.78 -35.57 12.44
CA ASP A 435 -6.45 -36.81 12.83
C ASP A 435 -6.12 -37.19 14.27
N SER A 436 -4.85 -37.07 14.66
CA SER A 436 -4.41 -37.38 16.03
C SER A 436 -4.39 -36.19 16.98
N ASP A 437 -4.68 -34.98 16.49
CA ASP A 437 -4.68 -33.71 17.25
C ASP A 437 -3.30 -33.42 17.86
N LYS A 438 -2.23 -33.59 17.05
CA LYS A 438 -0.84 -33.49 17.51
C LYS A 438 0.04 -32.65 16.61
N MET A 439 0.87 -31.82 17.23
CA MET A 439 2.01 -31.20 16.58
C MET A 439 3.07 -32.26 16.27
N LEU A 440 3.49 -32.32 15.00
CA LEU A 440 4.53 -33.22 14.52
C LEU A 440 5.90 -32.53 14.53
N SER A 441 5.95 -31.32 14.00
CA SER A 441 7.14 -30.46 13.95
C SER A 441 6.71 -29.00 13.88
N TYR A 442 7.66 -28.08 14.07
CA TYR A 442 7.45 -26.65 13.86
C TYR A 442 8.72 -26.01 13.32
N ASP A 443 8.55 -24.91 12.59
CA ASP A 443 9.60 -24.05 12.11
C ASP A 443 9.36 -22.61 12.59
N ILE A 444 10.39 -22.03 13.20
CA ILE A 444 10.41 -20.61 13.52
C ILE A 444 10.90 -19.85 12.29
N ILE A 445 10.12 -18.86 11.87
CA ILE A 445 10.41 -18.08 10.67
C ILE A 445 10.84 -16.69 11.10
N ILE A 446 12.03 -16.33 10.64
CA ILE A 446 12.58 -15.00 10.75
C ILE A 446 12.71 -14.48 9.33
N TYR A 447 11.97 -13.43 9.03
CA TYR A 447 12.04 -12.75 7.77
C TYR A 447 13.23 -11.81 7.77
N ASN A 448 14.16 -12.09 6.88
CA ASN A 448 15.16 -11.12 6.48
C ASN A 448 14.48 -10.11 5.56
N HIS A 449 13.66 -9.23 6.13
CA HIS A 449 13.16 -8.09 5.36
C HIS A 449 14.36 -7.31 4.83
N PRO A 450 14.29 -6.79 3.60
CA PRO A 450 15.39 -6.00 3.05
C PRO A 450 15.65 -4.79 3.95
N THR A 451 16.69 -4.86 4.78
CA THR A 451 17.19 -3.73 5.57
C THR A 451 18.19 -2.91 4.79
N GLU A 452 18.78 -3.50 3.75
CA GLU A 452 19.68 -2.85 2.81
C GLU A 452 19.04 -2.89 1.42
N ILE A 453 18.82 -1.71 0.86
CA ILE A 453 18.34 -1.54 -0.50
C ILE A 453 19.54 -1.69 -1.44
N PRO A 454 19.42 -2.41 -2.58
CA PRO A 454 20.50 -2.53 -3.53
C PRO A 454 21.03 -1.15 -3.93
N LYS A 455 22.29 -0.89 -3.55
CA LYS A 455 22.90 0.44 -3.63
C LYS A 455 23.09 0.90 -5.08
N THR A 456 23.26 -0.03 -6.01
CA THR A 456 23.57 0.29 -7.39
C THR A 456 22.39 0.92 -8.13
N LEU A 457 22.32 2.24 -8.05
CA LEU A 457 21.94 3.06 -9.20
C LEU A 457 23.22 3.40 -9.97
N PRO A 458 23.12 3.65 -11.29
CA PRO A 458 24.17 4.36 -12.01
C PRO A 458 24.56 5.62 -11.22
N GLN A 459 25.82 6.03 -11.27
CA GLN A 459 26.29 7.25 -10.61
C GLN A 459 26.71 8.30 -11.64
N GLY A 460 26.55 9.58 -11.28
CA GLY A 460 26.98 10.71 -12.11
C GLY A 460 26.17 10.84 -13.41
N ALA A 461 26.83 11.14 -14.52
CA ALA A 461 26.15 11.49 -15.77
C ALA A 461 25.18 10.43 -16.33
N GLU A 462 25.40 9.15 -16.04
CA GLU A 462 24.48 8.08 -16.45
C GLU A 462 23.19 8.09 -15.60
N LEU A 463 23.29 8.46 -14.32
CA LEU A 463 22.15 8.73 -13.47
C LEU A 463 21.44 9.99 -13.94
N ASP A 464 22.16 11.07 -14.20
CA ASP A 464 21.56 12.33 -14.66
C ASP A 464 20.82 12.15 -15.99
N GLU A 465 21.40 11.40 -16.94
CA GLU A 465 20.75 11.07 -18.22
C GLU A 465 19.51 10.19 -18.00
N ARG A 466 19.56 9.20 -17.09
CA ARG A 466 18.40 8.39 -16.73
C ARG A 466 17.33 9.17 -15.95
N LEU A 467 17.71 10.07 -15.04
CA LEU A 467 16.80 10.94 -14.29
C LEU A 467 16.15 11.98 -15.20
N SER A 468 16.87 12.46 -16.22
CA SER A 468 16.29 13.34 -17.24
C SER A 468 15.19 12.65 -18.07
N SER A 469 15.17 11.32 -18.14
CA SER A 469 14.05 10.57 -18.73
C SER A 469 12.75 10.62 -17.91
N PHE A 470 12.83 11.06 -16.65
CA PHE A 470 11.66 11.28 -15.78
C PHE A 470 11.09 12.69 -15.84
N ALA A 471 11.76 13.61 -16.55
CA ALA A 471 11.18 14.91 -16.82
C ALA A 471 10.05 14.75 -17.83
N HIS A 472 8.87 15.29 -17.51
CA HIS A 472 7.72 15.22 -18.42
C HIS A 472 7.66 16.44 -19.32
N ASP A 473 7.22 16.23 -20.56
CA ASP A 473 6.93 17.34 -21.47
C ASP A 473 5.68 18.09 -21.00
N ASN A 474 5.86 19.29 -20.45
CA ASN A 474 4.78 20.17 -20.02
C ASN A 474 4.25 21.10 -21.13
N SER A 475 4.64 20.91 -22.38
CA SER A 475 4.29 21.81 -23.49
C SER A 475 2.77 22.01 -23.66
N LYS A 476 1.95 21.01 -23.30
CA LYS A 476 0.49 21.10 -23.33
C LYS A 476 -0.06 22.15 -22.35
N ALA A 477 0.55 22.33 -21.19
CA ALA A 477 0.13 23.34 -20.21
C ALA A 477 0.35 24.78 -20.74
N HIS A 478 1.24 24.97 -21.72
CA HIS A 478 1.46 26.25 -22.39
C HIS A 478 0.56 26.52 -23.59
N GLN A 479 -0.27 25.55 -23.98
CA GLN A 479 -1.08 25.59 -25.20
C GLN A 479 -2.57 25.38 -24.91
N GLN A 480 -3.02 25.71 -23.70
CA GLN A 480 -4.42 25.67 -23.30
C GLN A 480 -5.22 26.67 -24.15
N THR A 481 -6.44 26.30 -24.50
CA THR A 481 -7.40 27.18 -25.16
C THR A 481 -8.45 27.64 -24.15
N PRO A 482 -8.85 28.92 -24.13
CA PRO A 482 -9.87 29.39 -23.21
C PRO A 482 -11.19 28.62 -23.32
N TYR A 483 -11.78 28.32 -22.17
CA TYR A 483 -13.06 27.62 -22.12
C TYR A 483 -14.21 28.48 -22.70
N SER A 484 -15.10 27.87 -23.47
CA SER A 484 -16.26 28.55 -24.07
C SER A 484 -17.46 28.62 -23.11
N GLY A 485 -17.36 29.46 -22.07
CA GLY A 485 -18.43 29.66 -21.06
C GLY A 485 -19.40 30.81 -21.36
N SER A 486 -20.44 30.95 -20.53
CA SER A 486 -21.47 32.00 -20.65
C SER A 486 -20.92 33.44 -20.56
N SER A 487 -21.64 34.40 -21.15
CA SER A 487 -21.11 35.70 -21.60
C SER A 487 -20.64 36.72 -20.53
N GLU A 488 -20.78 36.43 -19.23
CA GLU A 488 -20.41 37.39 -18.15
C GLU A 488 -19.07 37.08 -17.47
N MET A 489 -18.66 35.80 -17.40
CA MET A 489 -17.39 35.37 -16.78
C MET A 489 -16.28 35.12 -17.81
N LYS A 490 -16.60 35.24 -19.10
CA LYS A 490 -15.74 34.85 -20.21
C LYS A 490 -14.34 35.46 -20.14
N ASP A 491 -14.24 36.76 -19.89
CA ASP A 491 -12.95 37.46 -19.82
C ASP A 491 -12.08 36.94 -18.66
N LEU A 492 -12.69 36.46 -17.57
CA LEU A 492 -11.97 35.86 -16.43
C LEU A 492 -11.52 34.44 -16.73
N TYR A 493 -12.30 33.67 -17.49
CA TYR A 493 -11.90 32.34 -17.96
C TYR A 493 -10.77 32.43 -19.00
N GLU A 494 -10.84 33.40 -19.92
CA GLU A 494 -9.74 33.74 -20.84
C GLU A 494 -8.48 34.11 -20.06
N ARG A 495 -8.60 34.95 -19.03
CA ARG A 495 -7.47 35.31 -18.16
C ARG A 495 -6.89 34.12 -17.40
N ALA A 496 -7.72 33.22 -16.87
CA ALA A 496 -7.25 32.00 -16.19
C ALA A 496 -6.38 31.15 -17.13
N CYS A 497 -6.85 30.94 -18.36
CA CYS A 497 -6.09 30.25 -19.41
C CYS A 497 -4.79 30.98 -19.78
N GLU A 498 -4.80 32.31 -19.90
CA GLU A 498 -3.60 33.11 -20.17
C GLU A 498 -2.55 32.99 -19.06
N ILE A 499 -2.98 33.04 -17.80
CA ILE A 499 -2.10 32.83 -16.64
C ILE A 499 -1.53 31.41 -16.68
N GLY A 500 -2.37 30.40 -16.88
CA GLY A 500 -1.94 29.01 -16.97
C GLY A 500 -0.88 28.79 -18.07
N ASN A 501 -1.16 29.29 -19.27
CA ASN A 501 -0.24 29.22 -20.41
C ASN A 501 1.09 29.93 -20.17
N LYS A 502 1.07 31.03 -19.40
CA LYS A 502 2.28 31.79 -19.08
C LYS A 502 3.23 31.01 -18.15
N TYR A 503 2.68 30.32 -17.16
CA TYR A 503 3.47 29.67 -16.11
C TYR A 503 3.59 28.15 -16.25
N GLY A 504 2.90 27.52 -17.21
CA GLY A 504 2.95 26.07 -17.40
C GLY A 504 2.10 25.31 -16.37
N VAL A 505 0.95 25.87 -15.99
CA VAL A 505 0.01 25.25 -15.03
C VAL A 505 -1.40 25.25 -15.57
N TYR A 506 -2.24 24.30 -15.15
CA TYR A 506 -3.65 24.28 -15.51
C TYR A 506 -4.47 25.06 -14.49
N ILE A 507 -5.38 25.93 -14.94
CA ILE A 507 -6.26 26.69 -14.05
C ILE A 507 -7.72 26.43 -14.43
N HIS A 508 -8.41 25.66 -13.60
CA HIS A 508 -9.79 25.24 -13.84
C HIS A 508 -10.79 26.14 -13.13
N VAL A 509 -11.78 26.61 -13.91
CA VAL A 509 -12.85 27.53 -13.53
C VAL A 509 -14.10 27.22 -14.37
N GLY A 510 -15.30 27.57 -13.90
CA GLY A 510 -16.49 27.41 -14.72
C GLY A 510 -16.89 25.96 -14.97
N GLU A 511 -17.32 25.70 -16.21
CA GLU A 511 -17.64 24.36 -16.69
C GLU A 511 -16.37 23.55 -17.05
N ASP A 512 -15.17 24.13 -16.98
CA ASP A 512 -13.88 23.44 -17.14
C ASP A 512 -13.46 22.66 -15.89
N LEU A 513 -14.26 22.75 -14.81
CA LEU A 513 -14.02 21.99 -13.60
C LEU A 513 -14.07 20.48 -13.90
N PRO A 514 -13.04 19.70 -13.52
CA PRO A 514 -13.05 18.26 -13.75
C PRO A 514 -14.32 17.57 -13.19
N GLU A 515 -14.96 16.72 -13.99
CA GLU A 515 -16.25 16.08 -13.64
C GLU A 515 -16.23 15.35 -12.29
N TYR A 516 -15.09 14.75 -11.93
CA TYR A 516 -14.91 14.03 -10.66
C TYR A 516 -14.97 14.94 -9.44
N LEU A 517 -14.85 16.26 -9.61
CA LEU A 517 -14.99 17.20 -8.50
C LEU A 517 -16.47 17.36 -8.15
N GLY A 518 -17.38 17.45 -9.12
CA GLY A 518 -18.81 17.70 -8.87
C GLY A 518 -19.07 18.95 -8.01
N ARG A 519 -18.12 19.89 -8.02
CA ARG A 519 -18.04 21.06 -7.12
C ARG A 519 -18.48 22.30 -7.88
N GLY A 520 -19.26 23.16 -7.23
CA GLY A 520 -19.85 24.35 -7.87
C GLY A 520 -18.81 25.39 -8.30
N ASP A 521 -19.05 26.02 -9.45
CA ASP A 521 -18.29 27.16 -9.98
C ASP A 521 -18.27 28.35 -9.00
N VAL A 522 -17.27 29.22 -9.15
CA VAL A 522 -17.18 30.49 -8.44
C VAL A 522 -18.32 31.40 -8.90
N SER A 523 -19.31 31.60 -8.03
CA SER A 523 -20.52 32.34 -8.36
C SER A 523 -20.32 33.86 -8.49
N SER A 524 -19.20 34.40 -7.99
CA SER A 524 -18.91 35.83 -7.94
C SER A 524 -17.73 36.22 -8.84
N ALA A 525 -17.99 37.08 -9.83
CA ALA A 525 -16.96 37.60 -10.72
C ALA A 525 -15.88 38.40 -9.98
N GLU A 526 -16.26 39.08 -8.90
CA GLU A 526 -15.32 39.84 -8.05
C GLU A 526 -14.40 38.90 -7.27
N HIS A 527 -14.95 37.81 -6.71
CA HIS A 527 -14.14 36.80 -6.01
C HIS A 527 -13.19 36.10 -6.98
N LEU A 528 -13.68 35.68 -8.15
CA LEU A 528 -12.84 35.03 -9.16
C LEU A 528 -11.72 35.96 -9.64
N LYS A 529 -12.03 37.23 -9.91
CA LYS A 529 -11.02 38.21 -10.28
C LYS A 529 -9.94 38.37 -9.20
N SER A 530 -10.35 38.53 -7.95
CA SER A 530 -9.43 38.70 -6.81
C SER A 530 -8.60 37.44 -6.54
N ALA A 531 -9.19 36.25 -6.72
CA ALA A 531 -8.46 34.98 -6.66
C ALA A 531 -7.42 34.89 -7.77
N LEU A 532 -7.77 35.21 -9.02
CA LEU A 532 -6.82 35.24 -10.15
C LEU A 532 -5.71 36.28 -9.94
N ASP A 533 -6.00 37.45 -9.37
CA ASP A 533 -4.99 38.45 -9.00
C ASP A 533 -3.97 37.87 -8.01
N GLN A 534 -4.42 37.07 -7.04
CA GLN A 534 -3.52 36.41 -6.09
C GLN A 534 -2.74 35.26 -6.71
N VAL A 535 -3.39 34.41 -7.53
CA VAL A 535 -2.73 33.32 -8.25
C VAL A 535 -1.62 33.89 -9.14
N GLU A 536 -1.92 34.87 -9.98
CA GLU A 536 -0.94 35.49 -10.88
C GLU A 536 0.23 36.13 -10.12
N LYS A 537 -0.07 36.78 -8.98
CA LYS A 537 0.96 37.35 -8.10
C LYS A 537 1.89 36.27 -7.55
N VAL A 538 1.34 35.18 -7.00
CA VAL A 538 2.13 34.09 -6.40
C VAL A 538 2.97 33.39 -7.46
N LEU A 539 2.37 32.97 -8.57
CA LEU A 539 3.11 32.31 -9.66
C LEU A 539 4.24 33.20 -10.21
N GLY A 540 4.02 34.52 -10.27
CA GLY A 540 5.02 35.49 -10.70
C GLY A 540 6.20 35.71 -9.75
N GLN A 541 6.18 35.14 -8.53
CA GLN A 541 7.33 35.15 -7.61
C GLN A 541 8.31 34.00 -7.87
N PHE A 542 7.92 33.00 -8.66
CA PHE A 542 8.77 31.87 -9.02
C PHE A 542 9.54 32.15 -10.32
N PRO A 543 10.77 31.65 -10.46
CA PRO A 543 11.56 31.83 -11.67
C PRO A 543 10.97 31.10 -12.88
N GLU A 544 11.37 31.53 -14.08
CA GLU A 544 10.92 30.91 -15.33
C GLU A 544 11.28 29.42 -15.38
N GLY A 545 10.35 28.59 -15.86
CA GLY A 545 10.50 27.14 -15.93
C GLY A 545 10.37 26.39 -14.60
N TYR A 546 10.11 27.07 -13.47
CA TYR A 546 9.97 26.40 -12.17
C TYR A 546 8.89 25.31 -12.17
N PHE A 547 7.69 25.64 -12.67
CA PHE A 547 6.55 24.71 -12.66
C PHE A 547 6.71 23.58 -13.68
N ASP A 548 7.33 23.84 -14.82
CA ASP A 548 7.68 22.79 -15.79
C ASP A 548 8.59 21.73 -15.16
N GLN A 549 9.52 22.19 -14.34
CA GLN A 549 10.43 21.32 -13.62
C GLN A 549 9.77 20.58 -12.45
N LEU A 550 8.61 21.00 -11.92
CA LEU A 550 7.87 20.22 -10.92
C LEU A 550 7.36 18.90 -11.49
N ASN A 551 7.18 18.84 -12.82
CA ASN A 551 6.76 17.62 -13.50
C ASN A 551 7.93 16.65 -13.64
N TYR A 552 8.16 15.91 -12.57
CA TYR A 552 9.27 15.00 -12.44
C TYR A 552 8.81 13.68 -11.82
N GLY A 553 9.40 12.59 -12.29
CA GLY A 553 9.13 11.28 -11.70
C GLY A 553 7.71 10.89 -12.02
N TYR A 554 6.87 10.91 -10.99
CA TYR A 554 5.48 10.52 -11.09
C TYR A 554 4.58 11.63 -11.61
N TYR A 555 4.93 12.88 -11.30
CA TYR A 555 4.07 14.03 -11.48
C TYR A 555 4.20 14.61 -12.89
N THR A 556 3.10 14.73 -13.59
CA THR A 556 3.03 15.11 -15.00
C THR A 556 2.35 16.46 -15.23
N GLY A 557 1.80 17.08 -14.18
CA GLY A 557 1.24 18.42 -14.26
C GLY A 557 0.88 19.04 -12.90
N PHE A 558 0.49 20.30 -12.95
CA PHE A 558 0.09 21.11 -11.79
C PHE A 558 -1.23 21.83 -12.08
N ASP A 559 -2.29 21.40 -11.40
CA ASP A 559 -3.66 21.90 -11.52
C ASP A 559 -4.00 22.85 -10.36
N ILE A 560 -4.59 23.98 -10.69
CA ILE A 560 -5.17 24.94 -9.74
C ILE A 560 -6.66 25.02 -10.03
N VAL A 561 -7.48 24.67 -9.04
CA VAL A 561 -8.93 24.72 -9.14
C VAL A 561 -9.47 25.83 -8.25
N LEU A 562 -10.21 26.77 -8.83
CA LEU A 562 -10.91 27.82 -8.08
C LEU A 562 -12.41 27.46 -8.00
N CYS A 563 -12.96 27.33 -6.78
CA CYS A 563 -14.36 26.89 -6.60
C CYS A 563 -15.04 27.46 -5.34
N ASP A 564 -16.37 27.42 -5.28
CA ASP A 564 -17.16 27.89 -4.11
C ASP A 564 -17.43 26.80 -3.06
N TRP A 565 -16.72 25.67 -3.14
CA TRP A 565 -16.94 24.51 -2.27
C TRP A 565 -15.98 24.50 -1.06
N PRO A 566 -16.43 24.08 0.15
CA PRO A 566 -15.54 23.88 1.28
C PRO A 566 -14.54 22.74 1.01
N LEU A 567 -13.26 23.01 1.26
CA LEU A 567 -12.17 22.08 1.01
C LEU A 567 -11.51 21.67 2.32
N TRP A 568 -11.26 20.38 2.47
CA TRP A 568 -10.60 19.79 3.65
C TRP A 568 -9.08 19.68 3.48
N GLU A 569 -8.60 19.52 2.23
CA GLU A 569 -7.17 19.45 1.88
C GLU A 569 -6.78 20.63 0.98
N GLU A 570 -5.54 21.12 1.14
CA GLU A 570 -4.98 22.25 0.38
C GLU A 570 -4.36 21.79 -0.94
N MET A 571 -3.71 20.62 -0.95
CA MET A 571 -3.11 19.99 -2.13
C MET A 571 -3.27 18.47 -2.03
N SER A 572 -3.53 17.83 -3.16
CA SER A 572 -3.63 16.39 -3.31
C SER A 572 -2.93 15.96 -4.59
N VAL A 573 -2.48 14.72 -4.68
CA VAL A 573 -2.02 14.14 -5.95
C VAL A 573 -3.18 13.35 -6.54
N LEU A 574 -3.66 13.77 -7.71
CA LEU A 574 -4.77 13.11 -8.40
C LEU A 574 -4.28 12.42 -9.66
N ARG A 575 -4.91 11.29 -9.98
CA ARG A 575 -4.66 10.56 -11.21
C ARG A 575 -5.73 10.89 -12.24
N THR A 576 -5.32 11.18 -13.47
CA THR A 576 -6.19 11.39 -14.62
C THR A 576 -5.67 10.55 -15.79
N GLY A 577 -6.24 9.36 -16.00
CA GLY A 577 -5.69 8.41 -16.98
C GLY A 577 -4.36 7.83 -16.49
N GLU A 578 -3.30 7.88 -17.31
CA GLU A 578 -1.95 7.44 -16.93
C GLU A 578 -1.16 8.52 -16.18
N ASP A 579 -1.67 9.75 -16.17
CA ASP A 579 -1.00 10.94 -15.65
C ASP A 579 -1.30 11.19 -14.16
N TYR A 580 -0.37 11.84 -13.46
CA TYR A 580 -0.52 12.26 -12.06
C TYR A 580 -0.30 13.75 -11.92
N PHE A 581 -1.33 14.45 -11.43
CA PHE A 581 -1.30 15.90 -11.29
C PHE A 581 -1.20 16.29 -9.82
N PHE A 582 -0.34 17.26 -9.52
CA PHE A 582 -0.49 18.04 -8.31
C PHE A 582 -1.77 18.85 -8.43
N HIS A 583 -2.73 18.59 -7.56
CA HIS A 583 -4.04 19.20 -7.64
C HIS A 583 -4.29 20.08 -6.42
N VAL A 584 -4.40 21.38 -6.67
CA VAL A 584 -4.57 22.42 -5.65
C VAL A 584 -5.96 23.00 -5.77
N ALA A 585 -6.82 22.69 -4.79
CA ALA A 585 -8.15 23.26 -4.74
C ALA A 585 -8.16 24.49 -3.82
N LEU A 586 -8.63 25.63 -4.33
CA LEU A 586 -8.68 26.91 -3.63
C LEU A 586 -10.12 27.40 -3.57
N GLU A 587 -10.56 27.68 -2.34
CA GLU A 587 -11.94 28.09 -2.06
C GLU A 587 -12.12 29.60 -2.28
N CYS A 588 -13.19 29.98 -2.99
CA CYS A 588 -13.50 31.35 -3.40
C CYS A 588 -14.90 31.84 -2.96
N ARG A 589 -15.59 31.09 -2.09
CA ARG A 589 -16.99 31.35 -1.71
C ARG A 589 -17.27 32.70 -1.02
N ASN A 590 -16.27 33.30 -0.39
CA ASN A 590 -16.40 34.57 0.34
C ASN A 590 -15.05 35.29 0.47
N ASP A 591 -15.08 36.57 0.86
CA ASP A 591 -13.90 37.43 1.03
C ASP A 591 -12.79 36.82 1.91
N LYS A 592 -13.16 36.12 3.00
CA LYS A 592 -12.18 35.48 3.88
C LYS A 592 -11.45 34.35 3.16
N ASN A 593 -12.18 33.56 2.38
CA ASN A 593 -11.60 32.47 1.59
C ASN A 593 -10.71 32.99 0.48
N VAL A 594 -11.17 34.02 -0.26
CA VAL A 594 -10.37 34.68 -1.30
C VAL A 594 -9.09 35.28 -0.72
N ALA A 595 -9.13 35.88 0.46
CA ALA A 595 -7.94 36.45 1.13
C ALA A 595 -6.87 35.41 1.50
N LEU A 596 -7.21 34.12 1.53
CA LEU A 596 -6.29 33.02 1.85
C LEU A 596 -5.74 32.30 0.61
N VAL A 597 -6.21 32.64 -0.61
CA VAL A 597 -5.81 31.99 -1.86
C VAL A 597 -4.30 31.99 -2.03
N GLY A 598 -3.64 33.13 -1.83
CA GLY A 598 -2.19 33.24 -2.00
C GLY A 598 -1.38 32.41 -0.98
N GLU A 599 -1.80 32.38 0.29
CA GLU A 599 -1.12 31.57 1.33
C GLU A 599 -1.27 30.08 1.06
N ARG A 600 -2.49 29.63 0.72
CA ARG A 600 -2.77 28.22 0.44
C ARG A 600 -2.06 27.74 -0.82
N LEU A 601 -1.97 28.59 -1.85
CA LEU A 601 -1.23 28.26 -3.07
C LEU A 601 0.28 28.14 -2.80
N LEU A 602 0.87 29.03 -2.01
CA LEU A 602 2.30 28.92 -1.64
C LEU A 602 2.59 27.61 -0.91
N ASP A 603 1.79 27.28 0.10
CA ASP A 603 1.95 26.04 0.86
C ASP A 603 1.81 24.80 -0.03
N ALA A 604 0.86 24.82 -0.97
CA ALA A 604 0.69 23.75 -1.95
C ALA A 604 1.89 23.61 -2.90
N ILE A 605 2.44 24.72 -3.42
CA ILE A 605 3.61 24.71 -4.31
C ILE A 605 4.83 24.13 -3.59
N PHE A 606 5.10 24.53 -2.34
CA PHE A 606 6.24 23.99 -1.59
C PHE A 606 6.01 22.55 -1.14
N SER A 607 4.77 22.14 -0.90
CA SER A 607 4.45 20.72 -0.67
C SER A 607 4.73 19.87 -1.93
N ALA A 608 4.38 20.38 -3.12
CA ALA A 608 4.72 19.73 -4.39
C ALA A 608 6.24 19.72 -4.66
N THR A 609 6.93 20.79 -4.26
CA THR A 609 8.39 20.89 -4.34
C THR A 609 9.05 19.84 -3.45
N ASP A 610 8.58 19.67 -2.22
CA ASP A 610 9.08 18.63 -1.29
C ASP A 610 8.92 17.22 -1.87
N LEU A 611 7.74 16.94 -2.46
CA LEU A 611 7.47 15.68 -3.14
C LEU A 611 8.40 15.43 -4.32
N LYS A 612 8.69 16.45 -5.14
CA LYS A 612 9.69 16.35 -6.21
C LYS A 612 11.07 16.07 -5.64
N LEU A 613 11.52 16.81 -4.63
CA LEU A 613 12.86 16.65 -4.05
C LEU A 613 13.02 15.26 -3.46
N LYS A 614 12.01 14.75 -2.73
CA LYS A 614 11.99 13.39 -2.22
C LYS A 614 12.15 12.36 -3.36
N ASN A 615 11.34 12.47 -4.41
CA ASN A 615 11.43 11.58 -5.57
C ASN A 615 12.81 11.63 -6.24
N TYR A 616 13.39 12.82 -6.39
CA TYR A 616 14.72 12.99 -6.97
C TYR A 616 15.80 12.31 -6.11
N TYR A 617 15.83 12.58 -4.80
CA TYR A 617 16.89 12.10 -3.91
C TYR A 617 16.77 10.62 -3.53
N GLU A 618 15.59 10.02 -3.61
CA GLU A 618 15.40 8.55 -3.53
C GLU A 618 16.18 7.79 -4.61
N ASN A 619 16.72 8.50 -5.62
CA ASN A 619 17.56 7.93 -6.67
C ASN A 619 19.07 8.13 -6.47
N PHE A 620 19.54 8.60 -5.31
CA PHE A 620 20.97 8.81 -5.04
C PHE A 620 21.44 8.05 -3.80
N GLU A 621 22.62 7.43 -3.85
CA GLU A 621 23.21 6.74 -2.69
C GLU A 621 23.61 7.71 -1.56
N THR A 622 24.01 8.93 -1.90
CA THR A 622 24.45 9.96 -0.94
C THR A 622 23.89 11.32 -1.34
N PRO A 623 22.58 11.55 -1.16
CA PRO A 623 21.97 12.81 -1.53
C PRO A 623 22.48 13.94 -0.61
N ASP A 624 22.70 15.13 -1.16
CA ASP A 624 23.09 16.28 -0.33
C ASP A 624 21.94 16.74 0.57
N PHE A 625 20.69 16.45 0.18
CA PHE A 625 19.51 16.48 1.03
C PHE A 625 19.21 15.12 1.68
N SER A 626 18.99 15.10 2.99
CA SER A 626 18.40 13.95 3.69
C SER A 626 17.55 14.44 4.87
N GLU A 627 16.62 13.59 5.30
CA GLU A 627 15.85 13.87 6.53
C GLU A 627 16.77 13.95 7.76
N GLU A 628 17.85 13.16 7.81
CA GLU A 628 18.85 13.25 8.90
C GLU A 628 19.50 14.64 8.96
N LYS A 629 19.97 15.17 7.82
CA LYS A 629 20.54 16.52 7.75
C LYS A 629 19.49 17.61 8.07
N TRP A 630 18.22 17.40 7.72
CA TRP A 630 17.15 18.33 8.09
C TRP A 630 16.90 18.31 9.60
N ASP A 631 16.86 17.13 10.20
CA ASP A 631 16.65 16.94 11.65
C ASP A 631 17.80 17.51 12.48
N GLU A 632 19.04 17.47 11.99
CA GLU A 632 20.21 18.10 12.62
C GLU A 632 20.08 19.63 12.80
N LEU A 633 19.16 20.28 12.07
CA LEU A 633 18.87 21.71 12.20
C LEU A 633 17.91 22.02 13.37
N ASN A 634 17.34 20.98 13.99
CA ASN A 634 16.53 21.07 15.20
C ASN A 634 17.36 20.61 16.44
N PRO A 635 16.97 20.98 17.67
CA PRO A 635 17.65 20.48 18.86
C PRO A 635 17.39 18.98 19.05
N VAL A 636 18.28 18.28 19.76
CA VAL A 636 18.22 16.82 19.95
C VAL A 636 16.91 16.36 20.59
N GLU A 637 16.28 17.20 21.40
CA GLU A 637 15.00 16.92 22.06
C GLU A 637 13.77 17.24 21.20
N PHE A 638 13.95 17.80 20.00
CA PHE A 638 12.84 18.09 19.09
C PHE A 638 12.29 16.81 18.47
N PHE A 639 10.97 16.77 18.38
CA PHE A 639 10.24 15.76 17.62
C PHE A 639 9.00 16.39 17.02
N TYR A 640 8.54 15.86 15.90
CA TYR A 640 7.26 16.22 15.30
C TYR A 640 6.10 15.52 16.03
N SER A 641 4.91 16.12 16.10
CA SER A 641 3.76 15.53 16.80
C SER A 641 3.23 14.28 16.11
N GLY A 642 3.42 14.16 14.79
CA GLY A 642 2.93 13.05 13.96
C GLY A 642 1.43 13.10 13.66
N TYR A 643 0.65 13.94 14.36
CA TYR A 643 -0.79 14.08 14.15
C TYR A 643 -1.29 15.48 14.55
N VAL A 644 -2.47 15.83 14.03
CA VAL A 644 -3.14 17.10 14.33
C VAL A 644 -3.88 17.00 15.66
N ASP A 645 -3.35 17.62 16.71
CA ASP A 645 -4.01 17.81 18.01
C ASP A 645 -3.93 19.28 18.38
N GLU A 646 -5.07 19.98 18.35
CA GLU A 646 -5.11 21.43 18.50
C GLU A 646 -4.55 21.94 19.83
N ASP A 647 -4.59 21.16 20.90
CA ASP A 647 -4.09 21.62 22.21
C ASP A 647 -2.60 21.28 22.36
N LYS A 648 -2.19 20.07 21.97
CA LYS A 648 -0.78 19.66 22.00
C LYS A 648 0.07 20.42 21.00
N SER A 649 -0.44 20.66 19.78
CA SER A 649 0.29 21.39 18.72
C SER A 649 0.59 22.82 19.15
N LYS A 650 -0.34 23.49 19.85
CA LYS A 650 -0.12 24.83 20.40
C LYS A 650 0.96 24.85 21.47
N GLU A 651 0.93 23.88 22.39
CA GLU A 651 1.93 23.80 23.46
C GLU A 651 3.32 23.52 22.88
N GLN A 652 3.42 22.55 21.98
CA GLN A 652 4.68 22.17 21.34
C GLN A 652 5.21 23.27 20.42
N PHE A 653 4.34 23.98 19.69
CA PHE A 653 4.73 25.17 18.94
C PHE A 653 5.26 26.28 19.87
N ALA A 654 4.60 26.53 21.00
CA ALA A 654 5.05 27.55 21.95
C ALA A 654 6.45 27.25 22.52
N GLN A 655 6.79 25.97 22.70
CA GLN A 655 8.11 25.51 23.14
C GLN A 655 9.16 25.56 22.04
N ASN A 656 8.77 25.34 20.78
CA ASN A 656 9.68 25.18 19.64
C ASN A 656 9.63 26.33 18.62
N LYS A 657 8.97 27.46 18.91
CA LYS A 657 8.82 28.62 18.01
C LYS A 657 10.11 29.22 17.45
N GLU A 658 11.27 28.84 18.02
CA GLU A 658 12.58 29.24 17.50
C GLU A 658 13.03 28.35 16.33
N TYR A 659 12.49 27.15 16.18
CA TYR A 659 12.89 26.14 15.20
C TYR A 659 11.84 25.90 14.10
N VAL A 660 10.60 26.32 14.33
CA VAL A 660 9.49 26.15 13.41
C VAL A 660 8.74 27.46 13.14
N ALA A 661 8.25 27.64 11.91
CA ALA A 661 7.65 28.90 11.47
C ALA A 661 6.19 29.09 11.92
N THR A 662 5.40 28.01 11.96
CA THR A 662 3.96 28.05 12.26
C THR A 662 3.53 26.89 13.15
N GLU A 663 2.33 26.96 13.74
CA GLU A 663 1.76 25.84 14.50
C GLU A 663 1.63 24.57 13.65
N LYS A 664 1.25 24.72 12.36
CA LYS A 664 1.19 23.60 11.40
C LYS A 664 2.55 22.95 11.13
N SER A 665 3.65 23.66 11.39
CA SER A 665 5.00 23.13 11.16
C SER A 665 5.40 22.03 12.15
N ILE A 666 4.68 21.89 13.28
CA ILE A 666 4.96 20.86 14.30
C ILE A 666 4.50 19.46 13.86
N ILE A 667 3.68 19.35 12.83
CA ILE A 667 2.99 18.10 12.50
C ILE A 667 3.97 17.04 11.96
N TRP A 668 4.75 17.39 10.92
CA TRP A 668 5.79 16.53 10.31
C TRP A 668 6.74 17.36 9.44
N ALA A 669 7.91 16.80 9.09
CA ALA A 669 9.00 17.51 8.40
C ALA A 669 8.61 18.13 7.04
N PRO A 670 7.92 17.42 6.11
CA PRO A 670 7.38 18.05 4.90
C PRO A 670 6.52 19.30 5.15
N LYS A 671 5.67 19.28 6.18
CA LYS A 671 4.80 20.41 6.51
C LYS A 671 5.59 21.57 7.13
N ASP A 672 6.62 21.27 7.92
CA ASP A 672 7.56 22.27 8.43
C ASP A 672 8.23 23.03 7.27
N ARG A 673 8.76 22.29 6.28
CA ARG A 673 9.40 22.88 5.08
C ARG A 673 8.44 23.74 4.28
N SER A 674 7.23 23.24 3.99
CA SER A 674 6.24 24.00 3.20
C SER A 674 5.77 25.26 3.93
N GLN A 675 5.53 25.19 5.24
CA GLN A 675 5.09 26.32 6.06
C GLN A 675 6.21 27.33 6.30
N LEU A 676 7.46 26.88 6.45
CA LEU A 676 8.63 27.73 6.55
C LEU A 676 8.79 28.57 5.28
N MET A 677 8.81 27.92 4.11
CA MET A 677 8.96 28.62 2.84
C MET A 677 7.76 29.52 2.51
N THR A 678 6.55 29.11 2.86
CA THR A 678 5.37 29.98 2.79
C THR A 678 5.55 31.24 3.64
N SER A 679 6.10 31.10 4.85
CA SER A 679 6.35 32.22 5.75
C SER A 679 7.45 33.16 5.23
N VAL A 680 8.50 32.61 4.61
CA VAL A 680 9.53 33.38 3.89
C VAL A 680 8.92 34.20 2.76
N MET A 681 8.12 33.58 1.90
CA MET A 681 7.49 34.23 0.74
C MET A 681 6.46 35.31 1.12
N GLN A 682 5.94 35.24 2.35
CA GLN A 682 5.05 36.24 2.94
C GLN A 682 5.80 37.32 3.74
N SER A 683 7.13 37.27 3.79
CA SER A 683 7.98 38.17 4.59
C SER A 683 7.57 38.22 6.07
N LYS A 684 7.15 37.07 6.64
CA LYS A 684 6.88 36.95 8.08
C LYS A 684 8.22 37.02 8.84
N ASP A 685 8.19 37.59 10.04
CA ASP A 685 9.39 37.69 10.91
C ASP A 685 9.75 36.28 11.42
N LEU A 686 10.88 35.76 10.97
CA LEU A 686 11.38 34.42 11.31
C LEU A 686 12.56 34.49 12.29
N SER A 687 12.75 33.43 13.06
CA SER A 687 13.95 33.27 13.91
C SER A 687 15.20 33.04 13.06
N GLU A 688 16.38 33.28 13.64
CA GLU A 688 17.66 32.98 12.99
C GLU A 688 17.77 31.49 12.58
N THR A 689 17.26 30.57 13.40
CA THR A 689 17.29 29.13 13.08
C THR A 689 16.33 28.77 11.95
N CYS A 690 15.13 29.36 11.90
CA CYS A 690 14.23 29.21 10.75
C CYS A 690 14.85 29.73 9.46
N LEU A 691 15.58 30.86 9.51
CA LEU A 691 16.29 31.39 8.35
C LEU A 691 17.40 30.45 7.87
N LYS A 692 18.19 29.84 8.78
CA LYS A 692 19.18 28.80 8.42
C LYS A 692 18.55 27.58 7.77
N LYS A 693 17.40 27.12 8.28
CA LYS A 693 16.61 26.03 7.67
C LYS A 693 16.13 26.41 6.27
N ALA A 694 15.68 27.65 6.08
CA ALA A 694 15.27 28.15 4.77
C ALA A 694 16.45 28.29 3.80
N GLU A 695 17.63 28.73 4.26
CA GLU A 695 18.87 28.77 3.45
C GLU A 695 19.27 27.37 2.98
N TYR A 696 19.26 26.40 3.90
CA TYR A 696 19.54 24.99 3.57
C TYR A 696 18.54 24.47 2.54
N TYR A 697 17.24 24.61 2.78
CA TYR A 697 16.22 24.12 1.85
C TYR A 697 16.26 24.83 0.49
N SER A 698 16.58 26.13 0.46
CA SER A 698 16.80 26.88 -0.79
C SER A 698 17.98 26.34 -1.59
N SER A 699 19.08 25.98 -0.91
CA SER A 699 20.26 25.39 -1.59
C SER A 699 19.93 24.03 -2.22
N VAL A 700 19.11 23.23 -1.53
CA VAL A 700 18.61 21.94 -2.02
C VAL A 700 17.73 22.12 -3.26
N ILE A 701 16.89 23.15 -3.31
CA ILE A 701 16.08 23.47 -4.50
C ILE A 701 16.99 23.80 -5.69
N ARG A 702 18.03 24.63 -5.51
CA ARG A 702 18.96 24.97 -6.60
C ARG A 702 19.79 23.79 -7.10
N GLU A 703 20.06 22.81 -6.25
CA GLU A 703 20.78 21.61 -6.65
C GLU A 703 19.95 20.73 -7.61
N VAL A 704 18.64 20.64 -7.37
CA VAL A 704 17.74 19.75 -8.13
C VAL A 704 17.12 20.41 -9.34
N PHE A 705 16.88 21.72 -9.28
CA PHE A 705 16.27 22.46 -10.37
C PHE A 705 17.36 22.99 -11.30
N ASP A 706 17.13 22.92 -12.62
CA ASP A 706 17.92 23.64 -13.61
C ASP A 706 17.71 25.14 -13.39
N ASP A 707 18.69 25.73 -12.72
CA ASP A 707 18.72 27.14 -12.34
C ASP A 707 19.52 28.00 -13.33
N SER A 708 19.95 27.44 -14.47
CA SER A 708 20.81 28.11 -15.45
C SER A 708 20.21 29.40 -16.01
N ASN A 709 18.87 29.48 -16.04
CA ASN A 709 18.10 30.65 -16.48
C ASN A 709 17.43 31.40 -15.32
N TRP A 710 17.66 31.00 -14.07
CA TRP A 710 17.10 31.68 -12.90
C TRP A 710 17.85 32.99 -12.61
N PRO A 711 17.21 33.94 -11.91
CA PRO A 711 17.93 35.10 -11.39
C PRO A 711 19.03 34.68 -10.41
N GLU A 712 20.05 35.53 -10.26
CA GLU A 712 21.16 35.32 -9.30
C GLU A 712 20.65 35.06 -7.88
N LYS A 713 19.57 35.73 -7.49
CA LYS A 713 18.78 35.43 -6.30
C LYS A 713 17.31 35.34 -6.67
N THR A 714 16.64 34.29 -6.22
CA THR A 714 15.19 34.16 -6.32
C THR A 714 14.51 35.02 -5.26
N PHE A 715 13.19 35.19 -5.36
CA PHE A 715 12.44 36.00 -4.40
C PHE A 715 12.64 35.53 -2.95
N TRP A 716 12.56 34.22 -2.69
CA TRP A 716 12.75 33.70 -1.34
C TRP A 716 14.19 33.86 -0.84
N GLU A 717 15.20 33.78 -1.72
CA GLU A 717 16.60 34.01 -1.35
C GLU A 717 16.88 35.47 -0.99
N GLU A 718 16.24 36.41 -1.69
CA GLU A 718 16.29 37.83 -1.35
C GLU A 718 15.65 38.09 0.02
N GLU A 719 14.48 37.50 0.29
CA GLU A 719 13.78 37.64 1.57
C GLU A 719 14.56 37.02 2.74
N ILE A 720 15.14 35.83 2.55
CA ILE A 720 16.01 35.19 3.53
C ILE A 720 17.20 36.09 3.86
N ALA A 721 17.92 36.57 2.84
CA ALA A 721 19.08 37.43 3.04
C ALA A 721 18.71 38.74 3.76
N ALA A 722 17.62 39.39 3.36
CA ALA A 722 17.15 40.63 3.97
C ALA A 722 16.78 40.44 5.46
N GLN A 723 16.18 39.31 5.82
CA GLN A 723 15.84 39.01 7.22
C GLN A 723 17.06 38.62 8.06
N SER A 724 18.02 37.90 7.47
CA SER A 724 19.29 37.54 8.13
C SER A 724 20.12 38.78 8.48
N GLU A 725 20.19 39.78 7.58
CA GLU A 725 20.87 41.06 7.82
C GLU A 725 20.22 41.86 8.97
N ASN A 726 18.89 41.94 8.98
CA ASN A 726 18.13 42.65 10.03
C ASN A 726 18.23 41.97 11.42
N SER A 727 18.41 40.65 11.44
CA SER A 727 18.58 39.87 12.67
C SER A 727 19.97 40.09 13.28
N GLY A 728 21.00 40.17 12.44
CA GLY A 728 22.37 40.50 12.86
C GLY A 728 22.52 41.91 13.45
N GLU A 729 21.79 42.90 12.92
CA GLU A 729 21.77 44.26 13.48
C GLU A 729 21.02 44.40 14.81
N LYS A 730 20.05 43.52 15.11
CA LYS A 730 19.34 43.49 16.41
C LYS A 730 20.13 42.78 17.51
N ALA A 731 21.08 41.92 17.15
CA ALA A 731 21.93 41.19 18.09
C ALA A 731 23.22 41.95 18.47
N ALA A 732 23.58 42.99 17.72
CA ALA A 732 24.69 43.92 17.98
C ALA A 732 24.26 45.13 18.81
#